data_AF-A0A2L2N4G0-F1
#
_entry.id   AF-A0A2L2N4G0-F1
#
_cell.length_a   1.000
_cell.length_b   1.000
_cell.length_c   1.000
_cell.angle_alpha   90.00
_cell.angle_beta   90.00
_cell.angle_gamma   90.00
#
_symmetry.space_group_name_H-M   'P 1'
#
loop_
_entity.id
_entity.type
_entity.pdbx_description
1 polymer ?
#
loop_
_entity_poly.entity_id
_entity_poly.type
_entity_poly.pdbx_seq_one_letter_code
_entity_poly.pdbx_strand_id
1 'polypeptide(L)'
;MKIPDLLLDSMLSCTTMPCTNELTRLKAVYQFQGLDAVPNRALDDLTALAADLCQTPMALVSFIGADRQLVKSKVGITLTEIRRDFAFCNYTIRQSDVFVIPDTLADPRFATNPFVINAPNIRFYAGVPVVITGGCALGTLCVMDIEPRDLSQKQRKGLQTLSHQVVAQLELKRNTTKLRQTIPEIKQLKQQLITQELVGQQDSILFNLANQIRNSLDLDTILQTAVNEIHTLLQVDRCDFVWCLPNKDRFKFMVTHEATNPEIQMALGELSLGPGSLLAETILNLDMLRIEDVSTTSEALTPDDRALLHELAVTSMLLLPLRTHSGQLGAIICHHCRGSRQWADSEVRLLKAVTDQVAIALDQAELLAQTRATAFAAQTQATYLGNALSQLQQTQMQLIQQEKMSSLGQLVAGVAHEINNPVNFINGNIAYATNYVRDLLELLHLYQATYPNGTDAIQEKIECIDLDFLMQDLPNLLSSMQMGGERIRQIVLSLRNFSRLDEAEMKPVDIHEGIENTLLILKSRLKLTSAKFEIQVIKAYENLPPVDCYAGQLNQVFMNLLGNAIDALDETPNPIITIQTELISRESGSSDLSQPCHADNVAIRIRDNGSGMTETTQQKLFNPFFTTKPIGKGTGLGLSISYQIVVEKHRGILKCSSELGKGSEFLIQIPVEPLVKNT
;
A
#
# COMPACT_ATOMS: atom_id res chain seq x y z
N MET A 1 -3.25 -6.14 -76.19
CA MET A 1 -4.28 -5.89 -75.17
C MET A 1 -3.72 -6.42 -73.85
N LYS A 2 -3.28 -5.53 -72.95
CA LYS A 2 -2.68 -5.90 -71.65
C LYS A 2 -3.80 -6.32 -70.71
N ILE A 3 -3.72 -7.52 -70.16
CA ILE A 3 -4.60 -7.98 -69.06
C ILE A 3 -4.00 -7.42 -67.76
N PRO A 4 -4.80 -6.89 -66.81
CA PRO A 4 -4.28 -6.20 -65.62
C PRO A 4 -3.57 -7.14 -64.65
N ASP A 5 -2.46 -6.67 -64.07
CA ASP A 5 -1.59 -7.38 -63.11
C ASP A 5 -2.28 -7.78 -61.77
N LEU A 6 -3.55 -7.40 -61.56
CA LEU A 6 -4.28 -7.68 -60.30
C LEU A 6 -4.92 -9.08 -60.22
N LEU A 7 -4.81 -9.91 -61.25
CA LEU A 7 -5.30 -11.29 -61.23
C LEU A 7 -4.19 -12.33 -61.01
N LEU A 8 -2.91 -11.92 -60.97
CA LEU A 8 -1.78 -12.86 -60.86
C LEU A 8 -1.65 -13.52 -59.47
N ASP A 9 -1.97 -12.81 -58.39
CA ASP A 9 -1.77 -13.30 -57.02
C ASP A 9 -2.83 -14.31 -56.55
N SER A 10 -3.98 -14.40 -57.23
CA SER A 10 -4.97 -15.46 -56.97
C SER A 10 -4.66 -16.78 -57.71
N MET A 11 -3.57 -16.85 -58.49
CA MET A 11 -3.32 -17.95 -59.44
C MET A 11 -2.39 -19.08 -58.94
N LEU A 12 -1.93 -19.05 -57.69
CA LEU A 12 -0.95 -20.02 -57.17
C LEU A 12 -1.52 -21.12 -56.27
N SER A 13 -2.82 -21.11 -55.93
CA SER A 13 -3.41 -22.04 -54.94
C SER A 13 -4.53 -22.95 -55.48
N CYS A 14 -4.58 -23.25 -56.77
CA CYS A 14 -5.60 -24.15 -57.32
C CYS A 14 -4.99 -25.51 -57.67
N THR A 15 -4.86 -26.38 -56.67
CA THR A 15 -4.68 -27.82 -56.87
C THR A 15 -5.99 -28.42 -57.41
N THR A 16 -5.85 -29.14 -58.52
CA THR A 16 -6.80 -30.13 -59.07
C THR A 16 -8.20 -29.60 -59.44
N MET A 17 -8.29 -28.82 -60.52
CA MET A 17 -9.53 -28.76 -61.32
C MET A 17 -9.41 -29.70 -62.53
N PRO A 18 -10.39 -30.57 -62.80
CA PRO A 18 -10.45 -31.35 -64.03
C PRO A 18 -10.49 -30.41 -65.23
N CYS A 19 -9.67 -30.68 -66.25
CA CYS A 19 -9.55 -29.83 -67.43
C CYS A 19 -10.78 -29.96 -68.36
N THR A 20 -11.90 -29.32 -68.02
CA THR A 20 -13.12 -29.27 -68.87
C THR A 20 -13.21 -28.01 -69.73
N ASN A 21 -12.33 -27.02 -69.53
CA ASN A 21 -12.36 -25.73 -70.24
C ASN A 21 -11.01 -25.41 -70.92
N GLU A 22 -11.06 -24.95 -72.17
CA GLU A 22 -9.91 -24.52 -72.98
C GLU A 22 -9.06 -23.45 -72.26
N LEU A 23 -9.70 -22.57 -71.48
CA LEU A 23 -9.00 -21.55 -70.70
C LEU A 23 -8.04 -22.16 -69.66
N THR A 24 -8.45 -23.24 -68.98
CA THR A 24 -7.62 -23.95 -67.99
C THR A 24 -6.45 -24.66 -68.66
N ARG A 25 -6.68 -25.25 -69.83
CA ARG A 25 -5.63 -25.87 -70.65
C ARG A 25 -4.60 -24.85 -71.11
N LEU A 26 -5.04 -23.69 -71.61
CA LEU A 26 -4.15 -22.61 -72.04
C LEU A 26 -3.32 -22.06 -70.88
N LYS A 27 -3.91 -21.89 -69.68
CA LYS A 27 -3.15 -21.52 -68.47
C LYS A 27 -2.04 -22.53 -68.17
N ALA A 28 -2.34 -23.83 -68.25
CA ALA A 28 -1.34 -24.87 -68.06
C ALA A 28 -0.25 -24.80 -69.15
N VAL A 29 -0.61 -24.61 -70.41
CA VAL A 29 0.35 -24.46 -71.51
C VAL A 29 1.29 -23.27 -71.27
N TYR A 30 0.79 -22.11 -70.88
CA TYR A 30 1.62 -20.95 -70.56
C TYR A 30 2.60 -21.20 -69.39
N GLN A 31 2.15 -21.88 -68.33
CA GLN A 31 3.02 -22.23 -67.20
C GLN A 31 4.21 -23.11 -67.62
N PHE A 32 4.00 -24.04 -68.55
CA PHE A 32 5.07 -24.91 -69.05
C PHE A 32 5.92 -24.25 -70.15
N GLN A 33 5.38 -23.29 -70.92
CA GLN A 33 6.13 -22.49 -71.88
C GLN A 33 7.13 -21.53 -71.20
N GLY A 34 6.81 -21.01 -70.02
CA GLY A 34 7.72 -20.15 -69.26
C GLY A 34 9.03 -20.82 -68.79
N LEU A 35 9.16 -22.15 -68.93
CA LEU A 35 10.32 -22.95 -68.51
C LEU A 35 11.38 -23.16 -69.63
N ASP A 36 11.30 -22.40 -70.73
CA ASP A 36 12.07 -22.62 -71.98
C ASP A 36 13.49 -22.04 -72.03
N ALA A 37 14.07 -21.56 -70.92
CA ALA A 37 15.39 -20.92 -70.95
C ALA A 37 16.60 -21.88 -71.20
N VAL A 38 16.38 -23.21 -71.22
CA VAL A 38 17.45 -24.21 -71.38
C VAL A 38 16.99 -25.32 -72.34
N PRO A 39 17.80 -25.67 -73.37
CA PRO A 39 17.52 -26.80 -74.28
C PRO A 39 17.25 -28.08 -73.50
N ASN A 40 16.17 -28.78 -73.83
CA ASN A 40 15.78 -29.99 -73.12
C ASN A 40 16.21 -31.23 -73.91
N ARG A 41 17.49 -31.61 -73.74
CA ARG A 41 18.09 -32.78 -74.40
C ARG A 41 17.25 -34.05 -74.22
N ALA A 42 16.60 -34.24 -73.07
CA ALA A 42 15.75 -35.38 -72.83
C ALA A 42 14.49 -35.40 -73.73
N LEU A 43 13.93 -34.23 -74.08
CA LEU A 43 12.83 -34.16 -75.05
C LEU A 43 13.32 -34.40 -76.48
N ASP A 44 14.54 -33.96 -76.80
CA ASP A 44 15.18 -34.23 -78.09
C ASP A 44 15.41 -35.72 -78.31
N ASP A 45 15.95 -36.41 -77.30
CA ASP A 45 16.15 -37.86 -77.33
C ASP A 45 14.82 -38.62 -77.48
N LEU A 46 13.75 -38.18 -76.79
CA LEU A 46 12.41 -38.80 -76.91
C LEU A 46 11.77 -38.56 -78.28
N THR A 47 12.01 -37.40 -78.88
CA THR A 47 11.50 -37.07 -80.21
C THR A 47 12.22 -37.89 -81.29
N ALA A 48 13.53 -38.08 -81.15
CA ALA A 48 14.31 -38.99 -82.00
C ALA A 48 13.85 -40.45 -81.88
N LEU A 49 13.66 -40.92 -80.65
CA LEU A 49 13.13 -42.28 -80.40
C LEU A 49 11.75 -42.48 -81.03
N ALA A 50 10.89 -41.46 -81.05
CA ALA A 50 9.59 -41.55 -81.71
C ALA A 50 9.71 -41.70 -83.24
N ALA A 51 10.61 -40.94 -83.86
CA ALA A 51 10.92 -41.05 -85.29
C ALA A 51 11.46 -42.44 -85.64
N ASP A 52 12.44 -42.93 -84.87
CA ASP A 52 13.08 -44.23 -85.08
C ASP A 52 12.10 -45.40 -84.88
N LEU A 53 11.31 -45.36 -83.81
CA LEU A 53 10.30 -46.38 -83.50
C LEU A 53 9.27 -46.54 -84.64
N CYS A 54 8.84 -45.41 -85.20
CA CYS A 54 7.84 -45.40 -86.27
C CYS A 54 8.46 -45.51 -87.67
N GLN A 55 9.80 -45.50 -87.76
CA GLN A 55 10.56 -45.48 -89.02
C GLN A 55 10.12 -44.35 -89.95
N THR A 56 9.86 -43.18 -89.38
CA THR A 56 9.37 -41.99 -90.07
C THR A 56 10.46 -40.91 -90.10
N PRO A 57 10.58 -40.14 -91.19
CA PRO A 57 11.61 -39.11 -91.32
C PRO A 57 11.37 -37.90 -90.42
N MET A 58 10.12 -37.69 -89.95
CA MET A 58 9.75 -36.49 -89.19
C MET A 58 9.07 -36.85 -87.87
N ALA A 59 9.48 -36.18 -86.79
CA ALA A 59 8.80 -36.24 -85.50
C ALA A 59 8.90 -34.90 -84.77
N LEU A 60 7.93 -34.60 -83.91
CA LEU A 60 8.00 -33.42 -83.05
C LEU A 60 7.25 -33.62 -81.73
N VAL A 61 7.75 -32.94 -80.71
CA VAL A 61 7.02 -32.62 -79.48
C VAL A 61 6.66 -31.14 -79.54
N SER A 62 5.40 -30.82 -79.29
CA SER A 62 4.93 -29.43 -79.34
C SER A 62 3.88 -29.15 -78.29
N PHE A 63 3.73 -27.86 -77.97
CA PHE A 63 2.63 -27.33 -77.17
C PHE A 63 1.65 -26.57 -78.04
N ILE A 64 0.37 -26.71 -77.74
CA ILE A 64 -0.71 -26.05 -78.50
C ILE A 64 -1.23 -24.87 -77.69
N GLY A 65 -0.81 -23.66 -78.08
CA GLY A 65 -1.28 -22.40 -77.53
C GLY A 65 -2.64 -21.99 -78.11
N ALA A 66 -3.02 -20.72 -77.88
CA ALA A 66 -4.33 -20.20 -78.28
C ALA A 66 -4.47 -20.11 -79.81
N ASP A 67 -3.47 -19.52 -80.47
CA ASP A 67 -3.42 -19.19 -81.89
C ASP A 67 -2.33 -19.99 -82.66
N ARG A 68 -1.35 -20.55 -81.94
CA ARG A 68 -0.19 -21.24 -82.52
C ARG A 68 0.17 -22.52 -81.78
N GLN A 69 0.75 -23.46 -82.51
CA GLN A 69 1.49 -24.60 -82.00
C GLN A 69 2.98 -24.24 -81.95
N LEU A 70 3.59 -24.37 -80.77
CA LEU A 70 5.02 -24.12 -80.55
C LEU A 70 5.75 -25.45 -80.49
N VAL A 71 6.74 -25.63 -81.37
CA VAL A 71 7.57 -26.83 -81.42
C VAL A 71 8.62 -26.75 -80.30
N LYS A 72 8.65 -27.76 -79.43
CA LYS A 72 9.58 -27.86 -78.29
C LYS A 72 10.77 -28.76 -78.59
N SER A 73 10.55 -29.77 -79.42
CA SER A 73 11.60 -30.63 -79.95
C SER A 73 11.17 -31.17 -81.31
N LYS A 74 12.12 -31.44 -82.20
CA LYS A 74 11.86 -31.77 -83.60
C LYS A 74 12.96 -32.62 -84.23
N VAL A 75 12.55 -33.47 -85.17
CA VAL A 75 13.41 -34.30 -86.03
C VAL A 75 12.88 -34.20 -87.46
N GLY A 76 13.77 -34.00 -88.43
CA GLY A 76 13.42 -33.96 -89.86
C GLY A 76 12.61 -32.74 -90.33
N ILE A 77 12.32 -31.77 -89.46
CA ILE A 77 11.55 -30.57 -89.78
C ILE A 77 12.23 -29.29 -89.27
N THR A 78 12.18 -28.22 -90.05
CA THR A 78 12.84 -26.94 -89.72
C THR A 78 11.92 -25.96 -88.97
N LEU A 79 10.61 -26.16 -89.03
CA LEU A 79 9.61 -25.27 -88.42
C LEU A 79 9.76 -25.20 -86.88
N THR A 80 9.52 -24.01 -86.32
CA THR A 80 9.52 -23.75 -84.87
C THR A 80 8.14 -23.37 -84.34
N GLU A 81 7.29 -22.80 -85.20
CA GLU A 81 5.90 -22.43 -84.89
C GLU A 81 4.99 -22.76 -86.06
N ILE A 82 3.76 -23.17 -85.76
CA ILE A 82 2.73 -23.50 -86.73
C ILE A 82 1.43 -22.80 -86.33
N ARG A 83 0.71 -22.19 -87.28
CA ARG A 83 -0.64 -21.64 -86.99
C ARG A 83 -1.57 -22.78 -86.57
N ARG A 84 -2.33 -22.59 -85.47
CA ARG A 84 -3.16 -23.66 -84.89
C ARG A 84 -4.18 -24.24 -85.87
N ASP A 85 -4.72 -23.42 -86.77
CA ASP A 85 -5.69 -23.86 -87.77
C ASP A 85 -5.11 -24.85 -88.80
N PHE A 86 -3.79 -24.82 -89.01
CA PHE A 86 -3.09 -25.71 -89.93
C PHE A 86 -2.49 -26.94 -89.23
N ALA A 87 -2.52 -26.98 -87.90
CA ALA A 87 -1.90 -28.03 -87.10
C ALA A 87 -2.78 -29.29 -87.00
N PHE A 88 -2.32 -30.42 -87.53
CA PHE A 88 -2.90 -31.74 -87.26
C PHE A 88 -3.00 -32.02 -85.75
N CYS A 89 -2.01 -31.53 -85.00
CA CYS A 89 -1.91 -31.66 -83.56
C CYS A 89 -3.12 -31.09 -82.80
N ASN A 90 -3.82 -30.11 -83.38
CA ASN A 90 -5.04 -29.54 -82.80
C ASN A 90 -6.19 -30.56 -82.70
N TYR A 91 -6.21 -31.54 -83.60
CA TYR A 91 -7.17 -32.65 -83.57
C TYR A 91 -6.73 -33.73 -82.58
N THR A 92 -5.43 -33.99 -82.50
CA THR A 92 -4.82 -34.97 -81.59
C THR A 92 -5.05 -34.65 -80.11
N ILE A 93 -4.97 -33.38 -79.69
CA ILE A 93 -5.21 -33.00 -78.28
C ILE A 93 -6.65 -33.24 -77.80
N ARG A 94 -7.58 -33.47 -78.73
CA ARG A 94 -8.99 -33.80 -78.44
C ARG A 94 -9.24 -35.30 -78.37
N GLN A 95 -8.25 -36.11 -78.75
CA GLN A 95 -8.33 -37.56 -78.65
C GLN A 95 -7.78 -38.03 -77.31
N SER A 96 -8.25 -39.18 -76.83
CA SER A 96 -7.70 -39.88 -75.66
C SER A 96 -6.62 -40.90 -76.04
N ASP A 97 -6.51 -41.25 -77.32
CA ASP A 97 -5.61 -42.28 -77.86
C ASP A 97 -4.85 -41.75 -79.10
N VAL A 98 -3.95 -42.56 -79.68
CA VAL A 98 -3.16 -42.24 -80.86
C VAL A 98 -4.07 -41.89 -82.03
N PHE A 99 -4.00 -40.63 -82.48
CA PHE A 99 -4.71 -40.14 -83.65
C PHE A 99 -3.88 -40.44 -84.90
N VAL A 100 -4.38 -41.31 -85.78
CA VAL A 100 -3.67 -41.75 -87.00
C VAL A 100 -4.45 -41.32 -88.23
N ILE A 101 -3.77 -40.70 -89.18
CA ILE A 101 -4.25 -40.37 -90.52
C ILE A 101 -3.34 -41.12 -91.50
N PRO A 102 -3.80 -42.25 -92.07
CA PRO A 102 -2.97 -43.08 -92.93
C PRO A 102 -2.55 -42.39 -94.23
N ASP A 103 -3.47 -41.59 -94.80
CA ASP A 103 -3.22 -40.73 -95.96
C ASP A 103 -3.97 -39.39 -95.80
N THR A 104 -3.22 -38.31 -95.60
CA THR A 104 -3.75 -36.95 -95.39
C THR A 104 -4.37 -36.35 -96.66
N LEU A 105 -3.95 -36.81 -97.85
CA LEU A 105 -4.50 -36.34 -99.13
C LEU A 105 -5.86 -37.00 -99.43
N ALA A 106 -6.05 -38.23 -98.96
CA ALA A 106 -7.32 -38.94 -99.06
C ALA A 106 -8.32 -38.53 -97.97
N ASP A 107 -7.87 -37.92 -96.87
CA ASP A 107 -8.74 -37.45 -95.79
C ASP A 107 -9.38 -36.09 -96.14
N PRO A 108 -10.72 -36.00 -96.30
CA PRO A 108 -11.40 -34.77 -96.71
C PRO A 108 -11.17 -33.58 -95.76
N ARG A 109 -10.81 -33.84 -94.50
CA ARG A 109 -10.54 -32.80 -93.49
C ARG A 109 -9.21 -32.09 -93.72
N PHE A 110 -8.27 -32.75 -94.40
CA PHE A 110 -6.88 -32.33 -94.50
C PHE A 110 -6.35 -32.22 -95.93
N ALA A 111 -7.09 -32.70 -96.93
CA ALA A 111 -6.67 -32.69 -98.34
C ALA A 111 -6.30 -31.30 -98.88
N THR A 112 -6.86 -30.23 -98.33
CA THR A 112 -6.56 -28.82 -98.69
C THR A 112 -5.58 -28.13 -97.72
N ASN A 113 -5.06 -28.84 -96.72
CA ASN A 113 -4.17 -28.27 -95.72
C ASN A 113 -2.82 -27.88 -96.36
N PRO A 114 -2.27 -26.67 -96.07
CA PRO A 114 -1.03 -26.20 -96.67
C PRO A 114 0.17 -27.15 -96.55
N PHE A 115 0.26 -27.95 -95.47
CA PHE A 115 1.36 -28.90 -95.27
C PHE A 115 1.18 -30.22 -96.02
N VAL A 116 0.01 -30.46 -96.62
CA VAL A 116 -0.30 -31.63 -97.46
C VAL A 116 -0.06 -31.29 -98.93
N ILE A 117 -0.52 -30.11 -99.38
CA ILE A 117 -0.42 -29.67 -100.79
C ILE A 117 0.89 -28.96 -101.13
N ASN A 118 1.61 -28.44 -100.14
CA ASN A 118 2.93 -27.83 -100.30
C ASN A 118 3.96 -28.51 -99.39
N ALA A 119 5.25 -28.26 -99.66
CA ALA A 119 6.34 -28.78 -98.85
C ALA A 119 6.08 -28.53 -97.34
N PRO A 120 6.21 -29.56 -96.48
CA PRO A 120 6.93 -30.81 -96.70
C PRO A 120 6.10 -31.96 -97.33
N ASN A 121 4.88 -31.72 -97.84
CA ASN A 121 4.02 -32.74 -98.48
C ASN A 121 3.72 -33.91 -97.53
N ILE A 122 3.26 -33.61 -96.32
CA ILE A 122 2.93 -34.61 -95.30
C ILE A 122 1.79 -35.47 -95.82
N ARG A 123 2.05 -36.76 -96.05
CA ARG A 123 1.07 -37.77 -96.46
C ARG A 123 0.60 -38.65 -95.33
N PHE A 124 1.39 -38.81 -94.27
CA PHE A 124 1.02 -39.59 -93.09
C PHE A 124 1.20 -38.77 -91.82
N TYR A 125 0.28 -38.93 -90.87
CA TYR A 125 0.37 -38.33 -89.54
C TYR A 125 -0.08 -39.32 -88.47
N ALA A 126 0.70 -39.46 -87.41
CA ALA A 126 0.24 -40.07 -86.18
C ALA A 126 0.68 -39.26 -84.96
N GLY A 127 -0.27 -38.93 -84.07
CA GLY A 127 -0.02 -38.12 -82.89
C GLY A 127 -0.61 -38.71 -81.63
N VAL A 128 0.06 -38.48 -80.51
CA VAL A 128 -0.41 -38.81 -79.16
C VAL A 128 -0.48 -37.53 -78.34
N PRO A 129 -1.57 -37.30 -77.59
CA PRO A 129 -1.66 -36.15 -76.69
C PRO A 129 -0.67 -36.28 -75.53
N VAL A 130 -0.03 -35.17 -75.18
CA VAL A 130 0.83 -35.01 -74.00
C VAL A 130 -0.04 -34.45 -72.89
N VAL A 131 -0.51 -35.32 -71.99
CA VAL A 131 -1.49 -35.00 -70.94
C VAL A 131 -0.82 -35.00 -69.58
N ILE A 132 -0.83 -33.86 -68.88
CA ILE A 132 -0.23 -33.72 -67.54
C ILE A 132 -1.13 -34.24 -66.42
N THR A 133 -0.57 -34.41 -65.22
CA THR A 133 -1.29 -34.74 -63.99
C THR A 133 -2.31 -33.62 -63.68
N GLY A 134 -3.59 -33.87 -64.01
CA GLY A 134 -4.66 -32.87 -64.05
C GLY A 134 -5.58 -32.98 -65.27
N GLY A 135 -5.22 -33.83 -66.25
CA GLY A 135 -6.06 -34.16 -67.42
C GLY A 135 -6.03 -33.12 -68.54
N CYS A 136 -5.15 -32.12 -68.46
CA CYS A 136 -4.98 -31.13 -69.53
C CYS A 136 -3.99 -31.63 -70.60
N ALA A 137 -4.42 -31.69 -71.86
CA ALA A 137 -3.52 -31.92 -72.99
C ALA A 137 -2.74 -30.63 -73.32
N LEU A 138 -1.44 -30.60 -72.99
CA LEU A 138 -0.58 -29.45 -73.27
C LEU A 138 -0.23 -29.33 -74.76
N GLY A 139 -0.11 -30.47 -75.42
CA GLY A 139 0.16 -30.56 -76.84
C GLY A 139 0.36 -32.01 -77.26
N THR A 140 1.30 -32.28 -78.14
CA THR A 140 1.41 -33.59 -78.80
C THR A 140 2.83 -34.04 -79.01
N LEU A 141 3.04 -35.35 -78.93
CA LEU A 141 4.14 -36.06 -79.56
C LEU A 141 3.59 -36.65 -80.86
N CYS A 142 4.15 -36.30 -82.01
CA CYS A 142 3.68 -36.84 -83.28
C CYS A 142 4.81 -37.18 -84.25
N VAL A 143 4.52 -38.12 -85.13
CA VAL A 143 5.38 -38.60 -86.22
C VAL A 143 4.68 -38.39 -87.56
N MET A 144 5.45 -38.10 -88.60
CA MET A 144 4.94 -37.71 -89.91
C MET A 144 5.81 -38.28 -91.02
N ASP A 145 5.19 -38.52 -92.17
CA ASP A 145 5.88 -39.02 -93.36
C ASP A 145 5.33 -38.36 -94.64
N ILE A 146 6.13 -38.39 -95.70
CA ILE A 146 5.77 -37.94 -97.05
C ILE A 146 5.12 -39.04 -97.89
N GLU A 147 5.06 -40.27 -97.37
CA GLU A 147 4.33 -41.40 -97.96
C GLU A 147 3.17 -41.84 -97.06
N PRO A 148 2.05 -42.35 -97.62
CA PRO A 148 0.98 -42.95 -96.84
C PRO A 148 1.45 -44.17 -96.05
N ARG A 149 1.01 -44.31 -94.79
CA ARG A 149 1.43 -45.40 -93.88
C ARG A 149 0.33 -45.80 -92.91
N ASP A 150 0.45 -46.96 -92.29
CA ASP A 150 -0.32 -47.31 -91.09
C ASP A 150 0.62 -47.75 -89.97
N LEU A 151 0.19 -47.59 -88.72
CA LEU A 151 0.97 -47.96 -87.55
C LEU A 151 0.54 -49.31 -86.99
N SER A 152 1.53 -50.17 -86.77
CA SER A 152 1.35 -51.41 -86.01
C SER A 152 0.94 -51.12 -84.56
N GLN A 153 0.29 -52.09 -83.91
CA GLN A 153 -0.11 -51.98 -82.50
C GLN A 153 1.09 -51.74 -81.56
N LYS A 154 2.27 -52.29 -81.90
CA LYS A 154 3.52 -52.08 -81.15
C LYS A 154 4.00 -50.63 -81.26
N GLN A 155 3.93 -50.03 -82.45
CA GLN A 155 4.29 -48.62 -82.66
C GLN A 155 3.31 -47.67 -81.96
N ARG A 156 2.00 -47.94 -82.03
CA ARG A 156 0.98 -47.16 -81.31
C ARG A 156 1.23 -47.17 -79.80
N LYS A 157 1.46 -48.36 -79.20
CA LYS A 157 1.78 -48.50 -77.77
C LYS A 157 3.10 -47.83 -77.39
N GLY A 158 4.11 -47.90 -78.25
CA GLY A 158 5.39 -47.23 -78.02
C GLY A 158 5.27 -45.70 -78.05
N LEU A 159 4.49 -45.11 -78.97
CA LEU A 159 4.21 -43.67 -78.97
C LEU A 159 3.44 -43.22 -77.72
N GLN A 160 2.48 -44.01 -77.25
CA GLN A 160 1.81 -43.74 -75.95
C GLN A 160 2.81 -43.70 -74.80
N THR A 161 3.73 -44.67 -74.76
CA THR A 161 4.74 -44.78 -73.71
C THR A 161 5.72 -43.60 -73.75
N LEU A 162 6.14 -43.20 -74.96
CA LEU A 162 6.99 -42.01 -75.14
C LEU A 162 6.26 -40.72 -74.73
N SER A 163 4.95 -40.61 -75.00
CA SER A 163 4.15 -39.48 -74.54
C SER A 163 4.13 -39.38 -73.00
N HIS A 164 3.94 -40.50 -72.29
CA HIS A 164 4.04 -40.51 -70.82
C HIS A 164 5.43 -40.08 -70.33
N GLN A 165 6.49 -40.50 -71.02
CA GLN A 165 7.85 -40.11 -70.65
C GLN A 165 8.12 -38.62 -70.92
N VAL A 166 7.55 -38.05 -71.98
CA VAL A 166 7.57 -36.60 -72.25
C VAL A 166 6.89 -35.85 -71.09
N VAL A 167 5.74 -36.31 -70.62
CA VAL A 167 5.04 -35.71 -69.46
C VAL A 167 5.93 -35.73 -68.21
N ALA A 168 6.54 -36.87 -67.90
CA ALA A 168 7.40 -37.02 -66.73
C ALA A 168 8.60 -36.03 -66.74
N GLN A 169 9.21 -35.82 -67.91
CA GLN A 169 10.31 -34.86 -68.06
C GLN A 169 9.86 -33.41 -67.86
N LEU A 170 8.67 -33.06 -68.35
CA LEU A 170 8.10 -31.73 -68.16
C LEU A 170 7.77 -31.44 -66.70
N GLU A 171 7.18 -32.42 -66.00
CA GLU A 171 6.85 -32.29 -64.58
C GLU A 171 8.10 -32.22 -63.69
N LEU A 172 9.12 -33.03 -63.99
CA LEU A 172 10.41 -32.97 -63.29
C LEU A 172 11.02 -31.57 -63.41
N LYS A 173 11.10 -31.01 -64.63
CA LYS A 173 11.64 -29.67 -64.87
C LYS A 173 10.88 -28.59 -64.09
N ARG A 174 9.55 -28.69 -64.06
CA ARG A 174 8.69 -27.76 -63.29
C ARG A 174 8.99 -27.82 -61.78
N ASN A 175 9.12 -29.02 -61.23
CA ASN A 175 9.38 -29.21 -59.80
C ASN A 175 10.78 -28.73 -59.40
N THR A 176 11.80 -28.99 -60.23
CA THR A 176 13.16 -28.51 -59.98
C THR A 176 13.24 -26.98 -59.97
N THR A 177 12.57 -26.30 -60.91
CA THR A 177 12.54 -24.83 -60.94
C THR A 177 11.87 -24.24 -59.70
N LYS A 178 10.73 -24.83 -59.25
CA LYS A 178 10.05 -24.41 -58.03
C LYS A 178 10.94 -24.54 -56.80
N LEU A 179 11.62 -25.68 -56.64
CA LEU A 179 12.54 -25.90 -55.52
C LEU A 179 13.71 -24.91 -55.52
N ARG A 180 14.25 -24.59 -56.71
CA ARG A 180 15.37 -23.64 -56.83
C ARG A 180 14.98 -22.22 -56.43
N GLN A 181 13.70 -21.85 -56.57
CA GLN A 181 13.18 -20.54 -56.17
C GLN A 181 12.90 -20.45 -54.66
N THR A 182 12.39 -21.50 -54.03
CA THR A 182 12.01 -21.47 -52.60
C THR A 182 13.17 -21.64 -51.61
N ILE A 183 14.25 -22.34 -52.00
CA ILE A 183 15.43 -22.54 -51.13
C ILE A 183 16.04 -21.21 -50.60
N PRO A 184 16.34 -20.19 -51.43
CA PRO A 184 16.93 -18.94 -50.93
C PRO A 184 15.98 -18.18 -50.00
N GLU A 185 14.67 -18.21 -50.25
CA GLU A 185 13.66 -17.56 -49.43
C GLU A 185 13.59 -18.19 -48.02
N ILE A 186 13.58 -19.53 -47.94
CA ILE A 186 13.64 -20.26 -46.67
C ILE A 186 14.94 -19.96 -45.91
N LYS A 187 16.07 -19.89 -46.62
CA LYS A 187 17.36 -19.57 -46.00
C LYS A 187 17.38 -18.17 -45.39
N GLN A 188 16.78 -17.19 -46.07
CA GLN A 188 16.66 -15.82 -45.58
C GLN A 188 15.72 -15.72 -44.38
N LEU A 189 14.54 -16.36 -44.44
CA LEU A 189 13.58 -16.40 -43.34
C LEU A 189 14.17 -17.07 -42.09
N LYS A 190 14.90 -18.18 -42.27
CA LYS A 190 15.59 -18.85 -41.15
C LYS A 190 16.63 -17.94 -40.50
N GLN A 191 17.39 -17.18 -41.30
CA GLN A 191 18.37 -16.24 -40.75
C GLN A 191 17.69 -15.10 -39.97
N GLN A 192 16.56 -14.58 -40.47
CA GLN A 192 15.77 -13.56 -39.76
C GLN A 192 15.21 -14.09 -38.43
N LEU A 193 14.70 -15.32 -38.41
CA LEU A 193 14.16 -15.95 -37.20
C LEU A 193 15.23 -16.10 -36.11
N ILE A 194 16.42 -16.61 -36.48
CA ILE A 194 17.54 -16.76 -35.53
C ILE A 194 17.95 -15.41 -34.94
N THR A 195 18.04 -14.37 -35.77
CA THR A 195 18.38 -13.02 -35.30
C THR A 195 17.30 -12.46 -34.36
N GLN A 196 16.01 -12.66 -34.67
CA GLN A 196 14.91 -12.23 -33.80
C GLN A 196 14.90 -12.98 -32.47
N GLU A 197 15.14 -14.28 -32.49
CA GLU A 197 15.19 -15.12 -31.28
C GLU A 197 16.34 -14.72 -30.36
N LEU A 198 17.52 -14.42 -30.92
CA LEU A 198 18.67 -13.94 -30.16
C LEU A 198 18.41 -12.57 -29.50
N VAL A 199 17.78 -11.63 -30.22
CA VAL A 199 17.40 -10.32 -29.66
C VAL A 199 16.34 -10.48 -28.56
N GLY A 200 15.32 -11.33 -28.78
CA GLY A 200 14.30 -11.60 -27.78
C GLY A 200 14.85 -12.25 -26.49
N GLN A 201 15.86 -13.12 -26.62
CA GLN A 201 16.55 -13.69 -25.46
C GLN A 201 17.33 -12.63 -24.66
N GLN A 202 18.03 -11.71 -25.33
CA GLN A 202 18.74 -10.61 -24.68
C GLN A 202 17.77 -9.69 -23.93
N ASP A 203 16.64 -9.33 -24.55
CA ASP A 203 15.62 -8.49 -23.94
C ASP A 203 14.96 -9.16 -22.72
N SER A 204 14.74 -10.48 -22.76
CA SER A 204 14.16 -11.22 -21.63
C SER A 204 15.10 -11.29 -20.42
N ILE A 205 16.41 -11.41 -20.65
CA ILE A 205 17.41 -11.43 -19.57
C ILE A 205 17.49 -10.04 -18.94
N LEU A 206 17.56 -8.99 -19.76
CA LEU A 206 17.49 -7.59 -19.29
C LEU A 206 16.22 -7.31 -18.48
N PHE A 207 15.07 -7.81 -18.94
CA PHE A 207 13.79 -7.63 -18.26
C PHE A 207 13.75 -8.31 -16.90
N ASN A 208 14.24 -9.56 -16.80
CA ASN A 208 14.29 -10.30 -15.54
C ASN A 208 15.24 -9.63 -14.54
N LEU A 209 16.39 -9.16 -15.01
CA LEU A 209 17.34 -8.40 -14.20
C LEU A 209 16.73 -7.10 -13.66
N ALA A 210 16.12 -6.30 -14.55
CA ALA A 210 15.46 -5.06 -14.17
C ALA A 210 14.36 -5.30 -13.13
N ASN A 211 13.61 -6.41 -13.24
CA ASN A 211 12.59 -6.77 -12.27
C ASN A 211 13.16 -7.20 -10.92
N GLN A 212 14.25 -7.97 -10.88
CA GLN A 212 14.88 -8.36 -9.61
C GLN A 212 15.44 -7.14 -8.87
N ILE A 213 16.12 -6.23 -9.59
CA ILE A 213 16.66 -4.98 -9.06
C ILE A 213 15.53 -4.09 -8.53
N ARG A 214 14.44 -3.92 -9.30
CA ARG A 214 13.30 -3.08 -8.92
C ARG A 214 12.49 -3.61 -7.73
N ASN A 215 12.43 -4.92 -7.55
CA ASN A 215 11.65 -5.52 -6.46
C ASN A 215 12.41 -5.53 -5.12
N SER A 216 13.71 -5.24 -5.12
CA SER A 216 14.47 -5.04 -3.89
C SER A 216 14.31 -3.60 -3.40
N LEU A 217 14.14 -3.43 -2.09
CA LEU A 217 14.04 -2.13 -1.41
C LEU A 217 15.25 -1.85 -0.53
N ASP A 218 16.22 -2.75 -0.54
CA ASP A 218 17.44 -2.68 0.25
C ASP A 218 18.63 -2.33 -0.65
N LEU A 219 19.33 -1.24 -0.30
CA LEU A 219 20.40 -0.67 -1.12
C LEU A 219 21.52 -1.68 -1.37
N ASP A 220 21.95 -2.38 -0.32
CA ASP A 220 23.04 -3.34 -0.40
C ASP A 220 22.65 -4.54 -1.27
N THR A 221 21.42 -5.05 -1.09
CA THR A 221 20.89 -6.13 -1.93
C THR A 221 20.79 -5.71 -3.40
N ILE A 222 20.33 -4.48 -3.70
CA ILE A 222 20.24 -3.95 -5.07
C ILE A 222 21.61 -3.94 -5.73
N LEU A 223 22.60 -3.33 -5.07
CA LEU A 223 23.94 -3.14 -5.61
C LEU A 223 24.69 -4.47 -5.76
N GLN A 224 24.63 -5.35 -4.76
CA GLN A 224 25.27 -6.66 -4.84
C GLN A 224 24.68 -7.51 -5.95
N THR A 225 23.35 -7.50 -6.11
CA THR A 225 22.68 -8.27 -7.18
C THR A 225 23.09 -7.73 -8.54
N ALA A 226 23.08 -6.41 -8.75
CA ALA A 226 23.48 -5.80 -10.01
C ALA A 226 24.91 -6.18 -10.40
N VAL A 227 25.86 -6.05 -9.47
CA VAL A 227 27.27 -6.36 -9.70
C VAL A 227 27.51 -7.84 -10.00
N ASN A 228 26.87 -8.76 -9.26
CA ASN A 228 26.96 -10.20 -9.49
C ASN A 228 26.41 -10.61 -10.87
N GLU A 229 25.27 -10.04 -11.24
CA GLU A 229 24.61 -10.38 -12.49
C GLU A 229 25.36 -9.80 -13.70
N ILE A 230 25.84 -8.56 -13.62
CA ILE A 230 26.69 -7.97 -14.66
C ILE A 230 27.97 -8.78 -14.84
N HIS A 231 28.61 -9.18 -13.72
CA HIS A 231 29.78 -10.06 -13.74
C HIS A 231 29.50 -11.37 -14.49
N THR A 232 28.37 -12.02 -14.18
CA THR A 232 27.96 -13.30 -14.79
C THR A 232 27.60 -13.14 -16.28
N LEU A 233 26.84 -12.10 -16.62
CA LEU A 233 26.32 -11.88 -17.98
C LEU A 233 27.40 -11.44 -18.95
N LEU A 234 28.29 -10.53 -18.54
CA LEU A 234 29.40 -10.07 -19.37
C LEU A 234 30.61 -11.00 -19.29
N GLN A 235 30.61 -12.00 -18.38
CA GLN A 235 31.76 -12.89 -18.15
C GLN A 235 33.07 -12.09 -17.99
N VAL A 236 33.02 -11.06 -17.15
CA VAL A 236 34.16 -10.20 -16.83
C VAL A 236 34.93 -10.79 -15.65
N ASP A 237 36.17 -10.34 -15.45
CA ASP A 237 37.00 -10.87 -14.37
C ASP A 237 36.60 -10.28 -13.01
N ARG A 238 36.20 -9.00 -13.04
CA ARG A 238 35.72 -8.24 -11.89
C ARG A 238 34.64 -7.27 -12.35
N CYS A 239 33.61 -7.11 -11.54
CA CYS A 239 32.67 -6.01 -11.62
C CYS A 239 32.56 -5.38 -10.23
N ASP A 240 32.50 -4.06 -10.16
CA ASP A 240 32.34 -3.33 -8.90
C ASP A 240 31.43 -2.12 -9.05
N PHE A 241 30.86 -1.74 -7.91
CA PHE A 241 30.12 -0.50 -7.75
C PHE A 241 30.86 0.43 -6.78
N VAL A 242 31.07 1.66 -7.24
CA VAL A 242 31.89 2.66 -6.56
C VAL A 242 31.09 3.93 -6.33
N TRP A 243 31.08 4.42 -5.09
CA TRP A 243 30.64 5.78 -4.79
C TRP A 243 31.79 6.76 -4.98
N CYS A 244 31.54 7.84 -5.72
CA CYS A 244 32.47 8.95 -5.91
C CYS A 244 32.08 10.12 -4.99
N LEU A 245 32.90 10.36 -3.97
CA LEU A 245 32.71 11.44 -3.02
C LEU A 245 33.75 12.56 -3.30
N PRO A 246 33.31 13.78 -3.65
CA PRO A 246 34.23 14.91 -3.83
C PRO A 246 34.80 15.34 -2.47
N ASN A 247 36.13 15.45 -2.35
CA ASN A 247 36.81 15.88 -1.12
C ASN A 247 37.86 16.96 -1.38
N LYS A 248 37.42 18.23 -1.34
CA LYS A 248 38.22 19.46 -1.54
C LYS A 248 39.03 19.48 -2.85
N ASP A 249 40.17 18.77 -2.91
CA ASP A 249 41.11 18.71 -4.03
C ASP A 249 41.39 17.27 -4.54
N ARG A 250 40.75 16.25 -3.94
CA ARG A 250 40.88 14.84 -4.33
C ARG A 250 39.51 14.17 -4.41
N PHE A 251 39.44 13.09 -5.19
CA PHE A 251 38.25 12.25 -5.26
C PHE A 251 38.45 11.00 -4.43
N LYS A 252 37.44 10.68 -3.62
CA LYS A 252 37.41 9.47 -2.83
C LYS A 252 36.47 8.49 -3.49
N PHE A 253 37.02 7.39 -3.96
CA PHE A 253 36.30 6.26 -4.51
C PHE A 253 36.07 5.26 -3.37
N MET A 254 34.82 4.92 -3.12
CA MET A 254 34.45 3.93 -2.10
C MET A 254 33.82 2.74 -2.80
N VAL A 255 34.61 1.67 -2.93
CA VAL A 255 34.15 0.39 -3.48
C VAL A 255 33.31 -0.29 -2.40
N THR A 256 32.01 -0.36 -2.62
CA THR A 256 31.07 -0.92 -1.63
C THR A 256 30.64 -2.33 -1.97
N HIS A 257 30.54 -2.65 -3.25
CA HIS A 257 30.04 -3.92 -3.75
C HIS A 257 30.91 -4.40 -4.90
N GLU A 258 31.17 -5.69 -4.94
CA GLU A 258 32.10 -6.30 -5.87
C GLU A 258 31.70 -7.75 -6.17
N ALA A 259 31.94 -8.19 -7.41
CA ALA A 259 31.88 -9.58 -7.86
C ALA A 259 33.15 -9.89 -8.65
N THR A 260 33.88 -10.92 -8.22
CA THR A 260 35.17 -11.29 -8.83
C THR A 260 35.24 -12.78 -9.16
N ASN A 261 36.13 -13.12 -10.09
CA ASN A 261 36.58 -14.49 -10.26
C ASN A 261 37.36 -14.95 -9.00
N PRO A 262 37.29 -16.24 -8.62
CA PRO A 262 37.87 -16.73 -7.35
C PRO A 262 39.37 -16.51 -7.18
N GLU A 263 40.09 -16.30 -8.28
CA GLU A 263 41.53 -16.13 -8.34
C GLU A 263 41.97 -14.65 -8.13
N ILE A 264 41.02 -13.72 -8.06
CA ILE A 264 41.27 -12.28 -7.93
C ILE A 264 40.94 -11.81 -6.51
N GLN A 265 41.87 -11.09 -5.90
CA GLN A 265 41.72 -10.55 -4.55
C GLN A 265 40.73 -9.38 -4.54
N MET A 266 39.71 -9.43 -3.66
CA MET A 266 38.71 -8.36 -3.48
C MET A 266 39.37 -7.00 -3.14
N ALA A 267 38.79 -5.93 -3.67
CA ALA A 267 39.26 -4.55 -3.53
C ALA A 267 38.27 -3.64 -2.78
N LEU A 268 37.40 -4.22 -1.95
CA LEU A 268 36.48 -3.47 -1.09
C LEU A 268 37.21 -2.46 -0.20
N GLY A 269 36.73 -1.21 -0.18
CA GLY A 269 37.31 -0.16 0.66
C GLY A 269 37.46 1.19 -0.05
N GLU A 270 38.31 2.02 0.53
CA GLU A 270 38.50 3.41 0.11
C GLU A 270 39.77 3.58 -0.74
N LEU A 271 39.60 4.17 -1.91
CA LEU A 271 40.65 4.49 -2.87
C LEU A 271 40.70 6.02 -3.05
N SER A 272 41.89 6.61 -2.95
CA SER A 272 42.07 8.05 -3.11
C SER A 272 42.72 8.37 -4.45
N LEU A 273 42.01 9.10 -5.30
CA LEU A 273 42.53 9.54 -6.60
C LEU A 273 43.15 10.93 -6.50
N GLY A 274 44.21 11.17 -7.26
CA GLY A 274 44.84 12.47 -7.38
C GLY A 274 43.97 13.50 -8.12
N PRO A 275 44.33 14.79 -8.05
CA PRO A 275 43.69 15.83 -8.86
C PRO A 275 43.92 15.56 -10.35
N GLY A 276 42.87 15.68 -11.17
CA GLY A 276 42.92 15.44 -12.62
C GLY A 276 42.79 13.98 -13.05
N SER A 277 42.41 13.07 -12.14
CA SER A 277 42.13 11.66 -12.48
C SER A 277 41.06 11.56 -13.55
N LEU A 278 41.37 10.83 -14.64
CA LEU A 278 40.44 10.63 -15.75
C LEU A 278 39.19 9.87 -15.27
N LEU A 279 39.36 8.89 -14.38
CA LEU A 279 38.27 8.08 -13.84
C LEU A 279 37.29 8.95 -13.04
N ALA A 280 37.81 9.85 -12.20
CA ALA A 280 36.98 10.74 -11.41
C ALA A 280 36.25 11.79 -12.26
N GLU A 281 36.95 12.41 -13.22
CA GLU A 281 36.36 13.38 -14.13
C GLU A 281 35.26 12.76 -15.01
N THR A 282 35.49 11.53 -15.49
CA THR A 282 34.49 10.75 -16.23
C THR A 282 33.20 10.59 -15.43
N ILE A 283 33.30 10.21 -14.14
CA ILE A 283 32.12 10.05 -13.28
C ILE A 283 31.42 11.38 -13.01
N LEU A 284 32.19 12.45 -12.78
CA LEU A 284 31.64 13.80 -12.58
C LEU A 284 30.85 14.31 -13.78
N ASN A 285 31.37 14.09 -14.98
CA ASN A 285 30.76 14.53 -16.22
C ASN A 285 29.62 13.61 -16.68
N LEU A 286 29.44 12.45 -16.01
CA LEU A 286 28.50 11.39 -16.39
C LEU A 286 28.77 10.82 -17.79
N ASP A 287 30.05 10.78 -18.17
CA ASP A 287 30.51 10.22 -19.43
C ASP A 287 30.87 8.74 -19.28
N MET A 288 30.73 7.96 -20.36
CA MET A 288 31.17 6.57 -20.39
C MET A 288 32.63 6.49 -20.80
N LEU A 289 33.40 5.62 -20.14
CA LEU A 289 34.81 5.37 -20.46
C LEU A 289 35.03 3.91 -20.85
N ARG A 290 35.71 3.71 -21.98
CA ARG A 290 35.99 2.41 -22.57
C ARG A 290 37.48 2.29 -22.87
N ILE A 291 38.17 1.47 -22.09
CA ILE A 291 39.58 1.16 -22.28
C ILE A 291 39.68 -0.29 -22.78
N GLU A 292 40.11 -0.48 -24.03
CA GLU A 292 40.35 -1.81 -24.61
C GLU A 292 41.69 -2.40 -24.18
N ASP A 293 42.70 -1.55 -23.99
CA ASP A 293 44.00 -1.95 -23.48
C ASP A 293 44.66 -0.76 -22.78
N VAL A 294 44.91 -0.90 -21.47
CA VAL A 294 45.56 0.13 -20.63
C VAL A 294 46.97 0.46 -21.11
N SER A 295 47.67 -0.49 -21.75
CA SER A 295 49.04 -0.33 -22.22
C SER A 295 49.14 0.47 -23.53
N THR A 296 48.11 0.45 -24.37
CA THR A 296 48.10 1.12 -25.68
C THR A 296 47.08 2.24 -25.82
N THR A 297 46.32 2.57 -24.76
CA THR A 297 45.26 3.58 -24.83
C THR A 297 45.81 4.97 -25.21
N SER A 298 45.08 5.67 -26.09
CA SER A 298 45.32 7.08 -26.45
C SER A 298 44.79 8.05 -25.40
N GLU A 299 44.01 7.56 -24.43
CA GLU A 299 43.44 8.37 -23.37
C GLU A 299 44.52 8.80 -22.37
N ALA A 300 44.41 10.05 -21.89
CA ALA A 300 45.37 10.65 -20.98
C ALA A 300 45.17 10.18 -19.52
N LEU A 301 45.32 8.87 -19.27
CA LEU A 301 45.32 8.33 -17.91
C LEU A 301 46.47 8.94 -17.10
N THR A 302 46.14 9.48 -15.91
CA THR A 302 47.13 10.04 -15.00
C THR A 302 48.05 8.94 -14.43
N PRO A 303 49.24 9.29 -13.89
CA PRO A 303 50.10 8.32 -13.21
C PRO A 303 49.40 7.57 -12.08
N ASP A 304 48.52 8.26 -11.34
CA ASP A 304 47.72 7.69 -10.25
C ASP A 304 46.69 6.68 -10.78
N ASP A 305 46.00 7.00 -11.88
CA ASP A 305 45.06 6.07 -12.53
C ASP A 305 45.77 4.81 -13.02
N ARG A 306 46.95 4.96 -13.65
CA ARG A 306 47.74 3.80 -14.14
C ARG A 306 48.26 2.95 -13.00
N ALA A 307 48.70 3.56 -11.90
CA ALA A 307 49.16 2.84 -10.71
C ALA A 307 48.03 1.99 -10.12
N LEU A 308 46.83 2.57 -9.98
CA LEU A 308 45.65 1.86 -9.48
C LEU A 308 45.25 0.69 -10.39
N LEU A 309 45.17 0.92 -11.71
CA LEU A 309 44.81 -0.13 -12.67
C LEU A 309 45.85 -1.26 -12.68
N HIS A 310 47.13 -0.93 -12.54
CA HIS A 310 48.20 -1.91 -12.47
C HIS A 310 48.16 -2.72 -11.15
N GLU A 311 47.88 -2.08 -10.02
CA GLU A 311 47.71 -2.76 -8.72
C GLU A 311 46.55 -3.77 -8.77
N LEU A 312 45.46 -3.41 -9.45
CA LEU A 312 44.30 -4.27 -9.65
C LEU A 312 44.46 -5.27 -10.82
N ALA A 313 45.64 -5.31 -11.46
CA ALA A 313 45.94 -6.13 -12.64
C ALA A 313 44.93 -5.98 -13.80
N VAL A 314 44.41 -4.77 -14.00
CA VAL A 314 43.40 -4.46 -15.03
C VAL A 314 44.08 -4.17 -16.36
N THR A 315 43.68 -4.89 -17.40
CA THR A 315 44.13 -4.70 -18.79
C THR A 315 43.10 -3.99 -19.65
N SER A 316 41.80 -4.20 -19.40
CA SER A 316 40.71 -3.52 -20.09
C SER A 316 39.61 -3.14 -19.09
N MET A 317 38.91 -2.03 -19.35
CA MET A 317 37.89 -1.48 -18.46
C MET A 317 36.71 -0.91 -19.25
N LEU A 318 35.51 -1.10 -18.72
CA LEU A 318 34.31 -0.37 -19.11
C LEU A 318 33.67 0.25 -17.88
N LEU A 319 33.56 1.58 -17.85
CA LEU A 319 33.02 2.35 -16.74
C LEU A 319 31.78 3.09 -17.20
N LEU A 320 30.66 2.86 -16.50
CA LEU A 320 29.44 3.64 -16.67
C LEU A 320 29.07 4.35 -15.38
N PRO A 321 29.01 5.69 -15.39
CA PRO A 321 28.60 6.44 -14.23
C PRO A 321 27.09 6.45 -14.07
N LEU A 322 26.66 6.68 -12.84
CA LEU A 322 25.28 6.95 -12.49
C LEU A 322 25.19 8.07 -11.48
N ARG A 323 24.03 8.72 -11.45
CA ARG A 323 23.71 9.77 -10.50
C ARG A 323 22.35 9.49 -9.89
N THR A 324 22.28 9.48 -8.57
CA THR A 324 21.01 9.42 -7.85
C THR A 324 20.31 10.78 -7.92
N HIS A 325 18.99 10.81 -7.75
CA HIS A 325 18.19 12.02 -7.59
C HIS A 325 18.65 12.88 -6.40
N SER A 326 19.18 12.27 -5.34
CA SER A 326 19.81 12.97 -4.21
C SER A 326 21.12 13.66 -4.57
N GLY A 327 21.65 13.41 -5.78
CA GLY A 327 22.85 14.04 -6.31
C GLY A 327 24.14 13.30 -5.99
N GLN A 328 24.07 12.09 -5.42
CA GLN A 328 25.24 11.24 -5.21
C GLN A 328 25.71 10.66 -6.54
N LEU A 329 27.02 10.60 -6.71
CA LEU A 329 27.66 10.09 -7.91
C LEU A 329 28.22 8.69 -7.63
N GLY A 330 27.87 7.75 -8.49
CA GLY A 330 28.41 6.40 -8.45
C GLY A 330 28.84 5.94 -9.84
N ALA A 331 29.46 4.77 -9.92
CA ALA A 331 29.75 4.12 -11.17
C ALA A 331 29.72 2.61 -11.01
N ILE A 332 29.32 1.93 -12.09
CA ILE A 332 29.53 0.50 -12.28
C ILE A 332 30.73 0.33 -13.19
N ILE A 333 31.71 -0.45 -12.73
CA ILE A 333 32.98 -0.65 -13.43
C ILE A 333 33.17 -2.14 -13.69
N CYS A 334 33.40 -2.48 -14.95
CA CYS A 334 33.70 -3.83 -15.41
C CYS A 334 35.17 -3.91 -15.80
N HIS A 335 35.87 -4.89 -15.26
CA HIS A 335 37.29 -5.08 -15.43
C HIS A 335 37.59 -6.41 -16.12
N HIS A 336 38.55 -6.36 -17.04
CA HIS A 336 39.20 -7.54 -17.58
C HIS A 336 40.68 -7.50 -17.19
N CYS A 337 41.21 -8.63 -16.74
CA CYS A 337 42.56 -8.75 -16.19
C CYS A 337 43.45 -9.66 -17.05
N ARG A 338 42.91 -10.29 -18.09
CA ARG A 338 43.61 -11.29 -18.92
C ARG A 338 43.64 -10.90 -20.39
N GLY A 339 44.62 -10.08 -20.76
CA GLY A 339 44.82 -9.62 -22.14
C GLY A 339 43.85 -8.50 -22.52
N SER A 340 43.83 -8.12 -23.81
CA SER A 340 42.96 -7.04 -24.30
C SER A 340 41.57 -7.57 -24.64
N ARG A 341 40.53 -6.84 -24.22
CA ARG A 341 39.12 -7.08 -24.54
C ARG A 341 38.54 -5.92 -25.34
N GLN A 342 37.96 -6.25 -26.49
CA GLN A 342 37.13 -5.31 -27.25
C GLN A 342 35.70 -5.36 -26.73
N TRP A 343 35.21 -4.24 -26.22
CA TRP A 343 33.83 -4.12 -25.72
C TRP A 343 32.85 -4.00 -26.89
N ALA A 344 31.91 -4.93 -27.04
CA ALA A 344 30.92 -4.84 -28.10
C ALA A 344 29.84 -3.78 -27.78
N ASP A 345 29.28 -3.14 -28.80
CA ASP A 345 28.19 -2.15 -28.61
C ASP A 345 26.94 -2.74 -27.95
N SER A 346 26.75 -4.06 -28.03
CA SER A 346 25.72 -4.77 -27.28
C SER A 346 26.01 -4.81 -25.78
N GLU A 347 27.27 -4.98 -25.37
CA GLU A 347 27.68 -5.02 -23.96
C GLU A 347 27.55 -3.63 -23.32
N VAL A 348 27.95 -2.59 -24.04
CA VAL A 348 27.78 -1.20 -23.60
C VAL A 348 26.29 -0.85 -23.44
N ARG A 349 25.45 -1.25 -24.40
CA ARG A 349 23.99 -1.06 -24.30
C ARG A 349 23.37 -1.82 -23.13
N LEU A 350 23.78 -3.06 -22.92
CA LEU A 350 23.34 -3.88 -21.79
C LEU A 350 23.69 -3.17 -20.47
N LEU A 351 24.97 -2.86 -20.26
CA LEU A 351 25.46 -2.27 -19.03
C LEU A 351 24.78 -0.93 -18.76
N LYS A 352 24.58 -0.09 -19.80
CA LYS A 352 23.84 1.17 -19.67
C LYS A 352 22.41 0.95 -19.17
N ALA A 353 21.69 -0.02 -19.73
CA ALA A 353 20.33 -0.32 -19.31
C ALA A 353 20.28 -0.79 -17.84
N VAL A 354 21.27 -1.59 -17.39
CA VAL A 354 21.36 -2.01 -15.98
C VAL A 354 21.67 -0.82 -15.08
N THR A 355 22.67 -0.01 -15.43
CA THR A 355 23.07 1.19 -14.68
C THR A 355 21.91 2.16 -14.50
N ASP A 356 21.12 2.41 -15.55
CA ASP A 356 19.93 3.27 -15.50
C ASP A 356 18.86 2.69 -14.55
N GLN A 357 18.64 1.37 -14.56
CA GLN A 357 17.70 0.72 -13.64
C GLN A 357 18.19 0.75 -12.19
N VAL A 358 19.48 0.56 -11.96
CA VAL A 358 20.09 0.65 -10.63
C VAL A 358 19.87 2.06 -10.09
N ALA A 359 20.16 3.12 -10.85
CA ALA A 359 19.94 4.49 -10.42
C ALA A 359 18.50 4.73 -9.92
N ILE A 360 17.50 4.27 -10.69
CA ILE A 360 16.08 4.37 -10.32
C ILE A 360 15.78 3.61 -9.02
N ALA A 361 16.34 2.41 -8.86
CA ALA A 361 16.11 1.58 -7.66
C ALA A 361 16.75 2.20 -6.41
N LEU A 362 17.95 2.79 -6.53
CA LEU A 362 18.60 3.51 -5.43
C LEU A 362 17.75 4.72 -4.99
N ASP A 363 17.19 5.48 -5.94
CA ASP A 363 16.32 6.62 -5.64
C ASP A 363 15.04 6.22 -4.89
N GLN A 364 14.44 5.09 -5.28
CA GLN A 364 13.26 4.55 -4.61
C GLN A 364 13.58 4.10 -3.18
N ALA A 365 14.70 3.42 -2.97
CA ALA A 365 15.15 2.97 -1.66
C ALA A 365 15.40 4.17 -0.72
N GLU A 366 16.08 5.22 -1.22
CA GLU A 366 16.36 6.43 -0.46
C GLU A 366 15.08 7.20 -0.10
N LEU A 367 14.18 7.41 -1.07
CA LEU A 367 12.91 8.09 -0.84
C LEU A 367 12.04 7.34 0.18
N LEU A 368 12.02 6.00 0.12
CA LEU A 368 11.28 5.18 1.08
C LEU A 368 11.88 5.30 2.49
N ALA A 369 13.21 5.26 2.61
CA ALA A 369 13.89 5.44 3.88
C ALA A 369 13.60 6.81 4.51
N GLN A 370 13.65 7.88 3.70
CA GLN A 370 13.31 9.23 4.14
C GLN A 370 11.85 9.35 4.58
N THR A 371 10.93 8.78 3.81
CA THR A 371 9.48 8.79 4.12
C THR A 371 9.19 8.07 5.43
N ARG A 372 9.85 6.93 5.68
CA ARG A 372 9.70 6.19 6.94
C ARG A 372 10.24 6.97 8.13
N ALA A 373 11.40 7.61 7.98
CA ALA A 373 12.00 8.42 9.03
C ALA A 373 11.11 9.63 9.40
N THR A 374 10.60 10.35 8.40
CA THR A 374 9.70 11.49 8.63
C THR A 374 8.36 11.07 9.24
N ALA A 375 7.78 9.97 8.78
CA ALA A 375 6.55 9.42 9.35
C ALA A 375 6.72 9.03 10.83
N PHE A 376 7.83 8.38 11.17
CA PHE A 376 8.15 8.02 12.56
C PHE A 376 8.32 9.27 13.45
N ALA A 377 9.02 10.28 12.97
CA ALA A 377 9.19 11.54 13.68
C ALA A 377 7.84 12.26 13.91
N ALA A 378 6.99 12.33 12.87
CA ALA A 378 5.66 12.94 12.95
C ALA A 378 4.76 12.20 13.96
N GLN A 379 4.77 10.87 13.96
CA GLN A 379 4.00 10.06 14.92
C GLN A 379 4.44 10.30 16.37
N THR A 380 5.76 10.39 16.59
CA THR A 380 6.32 10.67 17.92
C THR A 380 5.91 12.06 18.39
N GLN A 381 5.99 13.06 17.51
CA GLN A 381 5.58 14.43 17.81
C GLN A 381 4.08 14.54 18.09
N ALA A 382 3.23 13.85 17.32
CA ALA A 382 1.79 13.82 17.55
C ALA A 382 1.44 13.24 18.93
N THR A 383 2.13 12.16 19.34
CA THR A 383 1.95 11.53 20.65
C THR A 383 2.37 12.49 21.78
N TYR A 384 3.53 13.15 21.64
CA TYR A 384 4.00 14.14 22.60
C TYR A 384 3.01 15.32 22.74
N LEU A 385 2.50 15.85 21.61
CA LEU A 385 1.54 16.94 21.61
C LEU A 385 0.22 16.55 22.27
N GLY A 386 -0.27 15.32 22.03
CA GLY A 386 -1.47 14.80 22.68
C GLY A 386 -1.34 14.76 24.20
N ASN A 387 -0.20 14.29 24.72
CA ASN A 387 0.07 14.28 26.16
C ASN A 387 0.17 15.70 26.74
N ALA A 388 0.88 16.60 26.05
CA ALA A 388 1.00 18.00 26.48
C ALA A 388 -0.36 18.71 26.53
N LEU A 389 -1.23 18.49 25.54
CA LEU A 389 -2.59 19.06 25.52
C LEU A 389 -3.44 18.56 26.69
N SER A 390 -3.40 17.25 26.98
CA SER A 390 -4.12 16.66 28.11
C SER A 390 -3.65 17.27 29.44
N GLN A 391 -2.35 17.44 29.61
CA GLN A 391 -1.79 18.00 30.84
C GLN A 391 -2.14 19.50 30.99
N LEU A 392 -2.15 20.24 29.89
CA LEU A 392 -2.56 21.66 29.87
C LEU A 392 -4.03 21.81 30.27
N GLN A 393 -4.93 20.98 29.71
CA GLN A 393 -6.35 20.97 30.08
C GLN A 393 -6.58 20.66 31.56
N GLN A 394 -5.86 19.67 32.12
CA GLN A 394 -5.93 19.35 33.55
C GLN A 394 -5.49 20.52 34.42
N THR A 395 -4.36 21.15 34.06
CA THR A 395 -3.81 22.30 34.79
C THR A 395 -4.78 23.47 34.78
N GLN A 396 -5.39 23.77 33.63
CA GLN A 396 -6.33 24.87 33.49
C GLN A 396 -7.58 24.67 34.37
N MET A 397 -8.12 23.46 34.44
CA MET A 397 -9.31 23.23 35.28
C MET A 397 -8.98 23.22 36.77
N GLN A 398 -7.79 22.76 37.17
CA GLN A 398 -7.28 22.91 38.53
C GLN A 398 -7.18 24.39 38.93
N LEU A 399 -6.64 25.25 38.06
CA LEU A 399 -6.53 26.69 38.31
C LEU A 399 -7.91 27.35 38.49
N ILE A 400 -8.90 27.01 37.64
CA ILE A 400 -10.27 27.54 37.77
C ILE A 400 -10.88 27.13 39.11
N GLN A 401 -10.67 25.88 39.55
CA GLN A 401 -11.23 25.41 40.80
C GLN A 401 -10.54 26.07 42.01
N GLN A 402 -9.22 26.27 41.95
CA GLN A 402 -8.46 26.98 42.96
C GLN A 402 -8.90 28.45 43.06
N GLU A 403 -9.13 29.12 41.93
CA GLU A 403 -9.65 30.50 41.88
C GLU A 403 -11.04 30.59 42.52
N LYS A 404 -11.95 29.63 42.23
CA LYS A 404 -13.28 29.58 42.85
C LYS A 404 -13.21 29.43 44.38
N MET A 405 -12.35 28.56 44.89
CA MET A 405 -12.21 28.34 46.33
C MET A 405 -11.59 29.57 47.03
N SER A 406 -10.57 30.17 46.41
CA SER A 406 -9.93 31.39 46.91
C SER A 406 -10.90 32.59 46.94
N SER A 407 -11.66 32.80 45.86
CA SER A 407 -12.68 33.87 45.77
C SER A 407 -13.79 33.67 46.80
N LEU A 408 -14.26 32.43 46.96
CA LEU A 408 -15.24 32.08 48.00
C LEU A 408 -14.67 32.36 49.39
N GLY A 409 -13.40 32.01 49.64
CA GLY A 409 -12.76 32.23 50.92
C GLY A 409 -12.65 33.71 51.31
N GLN A 410 -12.22 34.58 50.39
CA GLN A 410 -12.15 36.02 50.64
C GLN A 410 -13.53 36.65 50.88
N LEU A 411 -14.54 36.28 50.08
CA LEU A 411 -15.90 36.78 50.24
C LEU A 411 -16.52 36.33 51.56
N VAL A 412 -16.36 35.06 51.93
CA VAL A 412 -16.90 34.50 53.17
C VAL A 412 -16.27 35.17 54.39
N ALA A 413 -14.97 35.48 54.37
CA ALA A 413 -14.32 36.17 55.49
C ALA A 413 -14.91 37.58 55.74
N GLY A 414 -15.19 38.34 54.68
CA GLY A 414 -15.83 39.67 54.77
C GLY A 414 -17.29 39.60 55.21
N VAL A 415 -18.09 38.77 54.52
CA VAL A 415 -19.52 38.59 54.82
C VAL A 415 -19.74 38.02 56.22
N ALA A 416 -18.86 37.11 56.69
CA ALA A 416 -18.95 36.56 58.04
C ALA A 416 -18.77 37.65 59.11
N HIS A 417 -17.88 38.61 58.90
CA HIS A 417 -17.74 39.74 59.82
C HIS A 417 -18.97 40.64 59.80
N GLU A 418 -19.53 40.92 58.62
CA GLU A 418 -20.71 41.78 58.48
C GLU A 418 -22.00 41.14 59.04
N ILE A 419 -22.15 39.82 58.97
CA ILE A 419 -23.30 39.11 59.56
C ILE A 419 -23.13 38.91 61.07
N ASN A 420 -21.92 38.62 61.56
CA ASN A 420 -21.69 38.43 62.99
C ASN A 420 -22.03 39.68 63.80
N ASN A 421 -21.80 40.87 63.26
CA ASN A 421 -22.09 42.13 63.93
C ASN A 421 -23.57 42.26 64.35
N PRO A 422 -24.56 42.26 63.44
CA PRO A 422 -25.98 42.34 63.80
C PRO A 422 -26.46 41.14 64.63
N VAL A 423 -25.93 39.94 64.41
CA VAL A 423 -26.30 38.75 65.21
C VAL A 423 -25.85 38.89 66.66
N ASN A 424 -24.64 39.41 66.90
CA ASN A 424 -24.16 39.70 68.25
C ASN A 424 -25.02 40.76 68.94
N PHE A 425 -25.47 41.79 68.21
CA PHE A 425 -26.42 42.79 68.73
C PHE A 425 -27.77 42.15 69.10
N ILE A 426 -28.32 41.29 68.25
CA ILE A 426 -29.61 40.61 68.50
C ILE A 426 -29.50 39.71 69.73
N ASN A 427 -28.50 38.82 69.78
CA ASN A 427 -28.31 37.90 70.91
C ASN A 427 -28.03 38.63 72.22
N GLY A 428 -27.24 39.71 72.18
CA GLY A 428 -26.98 40.55 73.35
C GLY A 428 -28.25 41.19 73.90
N ASN A 429 -29.09 41.78 73.03
CA ASN A 429 -30.33 42.43 73.47
C ASN A 429 -31.41 41.44 73.92
N ILE A 430 -31.53 40.27 73.27
CA ILE A 430 -32.50 39.24 73.67
C ILE A 430 -32.23 38.77 75.11
N ALA A 431 -30.96 38.60 75.51
CA ALA A 431 -30.62 38.21 76.87
C ALA A 431 -31.17 39.20 77.92
N TYR A 432 -31.07 40.52 77.65
CA TYR A 432 -31.66 41.54 78.51
C TYR A 432 -33.19 41.53 78.46
N ALA A 433 -33.78 41.44 77.26
CA ALA A 433 -35.23 41.39 77.09
C ALA A 433 -35.85 40.20 77.83
N THR A 434 -35.22 39.02 77.78
CA THR A 434 -35.65 37.83 78.53
C THR A 434 -35.64 38.08 80.04
N ASN A 435 -34.62 38.74 80.57
CA ASN A 435 -34.58 39.11 81.99
C ASN A 435 -35.68 40.13 82.32
N TYR A 436 -35.89 41.16 81.51
CA TYR A 436 -36.95 42.16 81.75
C TYR A 436 -38.34 41.55 81.73
N VAL A 437 -38.62 40.66 80.76
CA VAL A 437 -39.89 39.95 80.68
C VAL A 437 -40.06 39.02 81.88
N ARG A 438 -39.02 38.29 82.29
CA ARG A 438 -39.09 37.45 83.49
C ARG A 438 -39.44 38.28 84.74
N ASP A 439 -38.73 39.38 84.98
CA ASP A 439 -38.95 40.23 86.16
C ASP A 439 -40.37 40.87 86.15
N LEU A 440 -40.88 41.25 84.97
CA LEU A 440 -42.25 41.74 84.80
C LEU A 440 -43.30 40.65 85.06
N LEU A 441 -43.08 39.43 84.55
CA LEU A 441 -43.95 38.29 84.79
C LEU A 441 -43.95 37.89 86.26
N GLU A 442 -42.80 37.92 86.94
CA GLU A 442 -42.69 37.68 88.39
C GLU A 442 -43.49 38.71 89.21
N LEU A 443 -43.40 40.00 88.86
CA LEU A 443 -44.19 41.05 89.50
C LEU A 443 -45.70 40.87 89.25
N LEU A 444 -46.09 40.50 88.03
CA LEU A 444 -47.49 40.20 87.68
C LEU A 444 -48.03 39.01 88.48
N HIS A 445 -47.26 37.92 88.61
CA HIS A 445 -47.63 36.79 89.46
C HIS A 445 -47.77 37.20 90.93
N LEU A 446 -46.87 38.03 91.45
CA LEU A 446 -46.96 38.54 92.82
C LEU A 446 -48.23 39.39 93.03
N TYR A 447 -48.58 40.23 92.04
CA TYR A 447 -49.79 41.03 92.07
C TYR A 447 -51.05 40.16 92.04
N GLN A 448 -51.12 39.16 91.16
CA GLN A 448 -52.22 38.19 91.10
C GLN A 448 -52.35 37.38 92.41
N ALA A 449 -51.23 37.02 93.04
CA ALA A 449 -51.23 36.28 94.31
C ALA A 449 -51.70 37.14 95.50
N THR A 450 -51.36 38.43 95.52
CA THR A 450 -51.67 39.33 96.63
C THR A 450 -53.04 40.00 96.49
N TYR A 451 -53.55 40.13 95.26
CA TYR A 451 -54.83 40.78 94.96
C TYR A 451 -55.71 39.92 94.01
N PRO A 452 -56.27 38.79 94.48
CA PRO A 452 -56.92 37.79 93.63
C PRO A 452 -58.23 38.26 92.98
N ASN A 453 -58.92 39.21 93.62
CA ASN A 453 -60.16 39.81 93.11
C ASN A 453 -59.87 41.26 92.70
N GLY A 454 -59.38 41.46 91.48
CA GLY A 454 -59.17 42.77 90.89
C GLY A 454 -60.47 43.58 90.73
N THR A 455 -60.36 44.87 90.45
CA THR A 455 -61.52 45.68 90.05
C THR A 455 -62.02 45.27 88.67
N ASP A 456 -63.30 45.51 88.35
CA ASP A 456 -63.91 45.15 87.06
C ASP A 456 -63.08 45.63 85.85
N ALA A 457 -62.48 46.83 85.95
CA ALA A 457 -61.62 47.40 84.91
C ALA A 457 -60.32 46.60 84.68
N ILE A 458 -59.76 45.96 85.72
CA ILE A 458 -58.57 45.11 85.60
C ILE A 458 -58.95 43.77 84.97
N GLN A 459 -60.10 43.20 85.38
CA GLN A 459 -60.58 41.92 84.87
C GLN A 459 -60.93 42.02 83.37
N GLU A 460 -61.63 43.10 82.97
CA GLU A 460 -61.92 43.38 81.55
C GLU A 460 -60.64 43.51 80.73
N LYS A 461 -59.59 44.12 81.31
CA LYS A 461 -58.30 44.25 80.61
C LYS A 461 -57.55 42.93 80.49
N ILE A 462 -57.60 42.07 81.52
CA ILE A 462 -57.00 40.72 81.53
C ILE A 462 -57.62 39.85 80.43
N GLU A 463 -58.96 39.84 80.33
CA GLU A 463 -59.68 39.11 79.28
C GLU A 463 -59.40 39.69 77.88
N CYS A 464 -59.39 41.02 77.75
CA CYS A 464 -59.15 41.70 76.47
C CYS A 464 -57.78 41.40 75.85
N ILE A 465 -56.74 41.21 76.67
CA ILE A 465 -55.37 40.93 76.19
C ILE A 465 -55.02 39.43 76.19
N ASP A 466 -55.90 38.57 76.73
CA ASP A 466 -55.62 37.15 76.99
C ASP A 466 -54.28 36.98 77.75
N LEU A 467 -54.27 37.48 79.00
CA LEU A 467 -53.05 37.56 79.78
C LEU A 467 -52.38 36.19 79.98
N ASP A 468 -53.16 35.12 80.19
CA ASP A 468 -52.63 33.77 80.40
C ASP A 468 -51.87 33.27 79.16
N PHE A 469 -52.39 33.52 77.96
CA PHE A 469 -51.69 33.22 76.71
C PHE A 469 -50.40 34.05 76.59
N LEU A 470 -50.46 35.35 76.83
CA LEU A 470 -49.29 36.24 76.75
C LEU A 470 -48.18 35.84 77.72
N MET A 471 -48.52 35.47 78.95
CA MET A 471 -47.56 35.04 79.97
C MET A 471 -46.82 33.75 79.57
N GLN A 472 -47.45 32.89 78.75
CA GLN A 472 -46.82 31.68 78.21
C GLN A 472 -46.06 31.95 76.90
N ASP A 473 -46.62 32.76 75.99
CA ASP A 473 -46.08 32.95 74.63
C ASP A 473 -44.88 33.90 74.59
N LEU A 474 -44.86 34.98 75.41
CA LEU A 474 -43.75 35.94 75.44
C LEU A 474 -42.38 35.29 75.72
N PRO A 475 -42.24 34.41 76.74
CA PRO A 475 -41.00 33.66 76.94
C PRO A 475 -40.63 32.75 75.77
N ASN A 476 -41.63 32.08 75.17
CA ASN A 476 -41.42 31.19 74.02
C ASN A 476 -40.95 31.95 72.77
N LEU A 477 -41.51 33.13 72.50
CA LEU A 477 -41.10 34.01 71.41
C LEU A 477 -39.63 34.45 71.56
N LEU A 478 -39.23 34.89 72.75
CA LEU A 478 -37.84 35.29 73.02
C LEU A 478 -36.87 34.12 72.88
N SER A 479 -37.24 32.93 73.38
CA SER A 479 -36.47 31.70 73.20
C SER A 479 -36.29 31.33 71.73
N SER A 480 -37.36 31.44 70.93
CA SER A 480 -37.33 31.19 69.49
C SER A 480 -36.39 32.15 68.76
N MET A 481 -36.44 33.45 69.09
CA MET A 481 -35.53 34.45 68.52
C MET A 481 -34.07 34.17 68.90
N GLN A 482 -33.81 33.77 70.14
CA GLN A 482 -32.47 33.41 70.62
C GLN A 482 -31.92 32.20 69.86
N MET A 483 -32.72 31.15 69.69
CA MET A 483 -32.35 29.98 68.89
C MET A 483 -32.06 30.34 67.42
N GLY A 484 -32.85 31.25 66.85
CA GLY A 484 -32.62 31.79 65.51
C GLY A 484 -31.29 32.52 65.38
N GLY A 485 -30.97 33.41 66.33
CA GLY A 485 -29.72 34.16 66.36
C GLY A 485 -28.49 33.27 66.52
N GLU A 486 -28.52 32.34 67.48
CA GLU A 486 -27.43 31.37 67.66
C GLU A 486 -27.24 30.48 66.42
N ARG A 487 -28.33 30.08 65.74
CA ARG A 487 -28.24 29.32 64.50
C ARG A 487 -27.52 30.09 63.39
N ILE A 488 -27.80 31.38 63.21
CA ILE A 488 -27.11 32.21 62.22
C ILE A 488 -25.62 32.29 62.56
N ARG A 489 -25.30 32.52 63.84
CA ARG A 489 -23.92 32.57 64.33
C ARG A 489 -23.16 31.27 64.02
N GLN A 490 -23.77 30.11 64.28
CA GLN A 490 -23.17 28.81 63.98
C GLN A 490 -22.91 28.62 62.47
N ILE A 491 -23.87 29.00 61.62
CA ILE A 491 -23.70 28.92 60.15
C ILE A 491 -22.53 29.79 59.69
N VAL A 492 -22.44 31.03 60.20
CA VAL A 492 -21.36 31.97 59.85
C VAL A 492 -20.01 31.47 60.35
N LEU A 493 -19.95 30.90 61.55
CA LEU A 493 -18.72 30.32 62.11
C LEU A 493 -18.22 29.14 61.27
N SER A 494 -19.09 28.19 60.90
CA SER A 494 -18.68 27.07 60.05
C SER A 494 -18.30 27.49 58.63
N LEU A 495 -18.98 28.49 58.05
CA LEU A 495 -18.56 29.10 56.78
C LEU A 495 -17.16 29.71 56.88
N ARG A 496 -16.88 30.45 57.95
CA ARG A 496 -15.56 31.06 58.20
C ARG A 496 -14.47 30.01 58.42
N ASN A 497 -14.76 28.96 59.18
CA ASN A 497 -13.81 27.88 59.43
C ASN A 497 -13.52 27.10 58.14
N PHE A 498 -14.56 26.77 57.35
CA PHE A 498 -14.38 26.13 56.05
C PHE A 498 -13.51 26.97 55.08
N SER A 499 -13.73 28.28 55.05
CA SER A 499 -12.97 29.21 54.21
C SER A 499 -11.53 29.44 54.67
N ARG A 500 -11.24 29.35 55.98
CA ARG A 500 -9.91 29.60 56.54
C ARG A 500 -8.95 28.42 56.45
N LEU A 501 -9.45 27.23 56.14
CA LEU A 501 -8.66 26.00 56.16
C LEU A 501 -7.87 25.73 54.86
N ASP A 502 -7.91 26.63 53.88
CA ASP A 502 -7.00 26.68 52.71
C ASP A 502 -5.57 27.17 53.07
N GLU A 503 -5.13 26.96 54.32
CA GLU A 503 -3.73 27.16 54.71
C GLU A 503 -2.85 26.12 54.02
N ALA A 504 -1.74 26.57 53.43
CA ALA A 504 -0.88 25.75 52.56
C ALA A 504 -0.01 24.73 53.32
N GLU A 505 -0.16 24.61 54.64
CA GLU A 505 0.70 23.82 55.52
C GLU A 505 -0.08 22.67 56.19
N MET A 506 0.61 21.54 56.38
CA MET A 506 0.10 20.42 57.18
C MET A 506 0.11 20.82 58.65
N LYS A 507 -0.98 20.54 59.37
CA LYS A 507 -1.06 20.78 60.80
C LYS A 507 -1.90 19.69 61.48
N PRO A 508 -1.72 19.47 62.79
CA PRO A 508 -2.54 18.51 63.52
C PRO A 508 -3.97 19.03 63.59
N VAL A 509 -4.90 18.30 62.98
CA VAL A 509 -6.32 18.67 62.87
C VAL A 509 -7.21 17.55 63.38
N ASP A 510 -8.29 17.93 64.05
CA ASP A 510 -9.40 17.04 64.36
C ASP A 510 -10.26 16.83 63.10
N ILE A 511 -10.24 15.60 62.58
CA ILE A 511 -11.00 15.18 61.40
C ILE A 511 -12.51 15.33 61.63
N HIS A 512 -12.99 15.11 62.85
CA HIS A 512 -14.42 15.25 63.16
C HIS A 512 -14.89 16.70 62.97
N GLU A 513 -14.05 17.69 63.32
CA GLU A 513 -14.37 19.09 63.09
C GLU A 513 -14.59 19.39 61.59
N GLY A 514 -13.75 18.83 60.72
CA GLY A 514 -13.89 18.98 59.26
C GLY A 514 -15.18 18.38 58.71
N ILE A 515 -15.54 17.18 59.18
CA ILE A 515 -16.78 16.50 58.80
C ILE A 515 -18.00 17.28 59.29
N GLU A 516 -18.01 17.72 60.55
CA GLU A 516 -19.13 18.46 61.14
C GLU A 516 -19.35 19.82 60.46
N ASN A 517 -18.28 20.55 60.16
CA ASN A 517 -18.38 21.80 59.40
C ASN A 517 -18.97 21.57 58.01
N THR A 518 -18.55 20.50 57.34
CA THR A 518 -19.09 20.13 56.01
C THR A 518 -20.57 19.77 56.09
N LEU A 519 -20.98 18.98 57.10
CA LEU A 519 -22.37 18.64 57.35
C LEU A 519 -23.23 19.87 57.65
N LEU A 520 -22.69 20.86 58.39
CA LEU A 520 -23.43 22.08 58.67
C LEU A 520 -23.68 22.90 57.40
N ILE A 521 -22.69 23.00 56.50
CA ILE A 521 -22.82 23.67 55.21
C ILE A 521 -23.86 22.96 54.33
N LEU A 522 -23.86 21.62 54.34
CA LEU A 522 -24.80 20.79 53.59
C LEU A 522 -26.18 20.64 54.25
N LYS A 523 -26.40 21.19 55.45
CA LYS A 523 -27.64 21.03 56.23
C LYS A 523 -28.91 21.46 55.50
N SER A 524 -28.83 22.47 54.64
CA SER A 524 -29.98 22.87 53.80
C SER A 524 -30.31 21.81 52.76
N ARG A 525 -29.29 21.22 52.12
CA ARG A 525 -29.44 20.17 51.12
C ARG A 525 -29.93 18.85 51.71
N LEU A 526 -29.53 18.54 52.95
CA LEU A 526 -30.05 17.39 53.71
C LEU A 526 -31.56 17.48 54.01
N LYS A 527 -32.13 18.70 53.98
CA LYS A 527 -33.56 18.96 54.22
C LYS A 527 -34.39 19.24 52.96
N LEU A 528 -33.75 19.60 51.84
CA LEU A 528 -34.40 20.11 50.61
C LEU A 528 -34.42 19.09 49.46
N THR A 529 -34.25 17.80 49.76
CA THR A 529 -34.29 16.73 48.76
C THR A 529 -35.66 16.67 48.07
N SER A 530 -35.68 16.44 46.76
CA SER A 530 -36.82 16.73 45.87
C SER A 530 -38.09 15.90 46.10
N ALA A 531 -38.12 14.97 47.06
CA ALA A 531 -39.34 14.22 47.40
C ALA A 531 -39.36 13.68 48.85
N LYS A 532 -40.33 14.17 49.64
CA LYS A 532 -40.99 13.50 50.78
C LYS A 532 -40.21 13.11 52.05
N PHE A 533 -38.87 13.00 52.06
CA PHE A 533 -38.14 12.47 53.23
C PHE A 533 -36.87 13.27 53.58
N GLU A 534 -36.64 13.52 54.87
CA GLU A 534 -35.41 14.14 55.40
C GLU A 534 -34.28 13.10 55.46
N ILE A 535 -33.06 13.46 55.03
CA ILE A 535 -31.91 12.55 55.05
C ILE A 535 -31.43 12.35 56.49
N GLN A 536 -31.45 11.11 56.97
CA GLN A 536 -30.92 10.75 58.28
C GLN A 536 -29.41 10.53 58.21
N VAL A 537 -28.65 11.31 58.99
CA VAL A 537 -27.19 11.15 59.10
C VAL A 537 -26.86 10.37 60.38
N ILE A 538 -26.31 9.17 60.24
CA ILE A 538 -25.85 8.32 61.34
C ILE A 538 -24.35 8.51 61.51
N LYS A 539 -23.93 8.92 62.72
CA LYS A 539 -22.53 9.20 63.06
C LYS A 539 -22.02 8.14 64.03
N ALA A 540 -21.04 7.36 63.61
CA ALA A 540 -20.35 6.38 64.45
C ALA A 540 -18.87 6.76 64.55
N TYR A 541 -18.59 7.75 65.40
CA TYR A 541 -17.24 8.29 65.56
C TYR A 541 -16.49 7.53 66.66
N GLU A 542 -15.39 6.88 66.30
CA GLU A 542 -14.38 6.45 67.26
C GLU A 542 -13.50 7.63 67.69
N ASN A 543 -12.87 7.55 68.86
CA ASN A 543 -11.98 8.59 69.36
C ASN A 543 -10.64 8.57 68.59
N LEU A 544 -10.41 9.58 67.75
CA LEU A 544 -9.23 9.66 66.88
C LEU A 544 -8.17 10.60 67.45
N PRO A 545 -6.87 10.31 67.25
CA PRO A 545 -5.82 11.29 67.50
C PRO A 545 -5.89 12.44 66.48
N PRO A 546 -5.32 13.62 66.79
CA PRO A 546 -5.11 14.68 65.80
C PRO A 546 -4.29 14.15 64.62
N VAL A 547 -4.74 14.44 63.39
CA VAL A 547 -4.10 13.98 62.15
C VAL A 547 -3.39 15.14 61.49
N ASP A 548 -2.10 14.97 61.20
CA ASP A 548 -1.33 15.95 60.42
C ASP A 548 -1.80 15.93 58.96
N CYS A 549 -2.59 16.93 58.56
CA CYS A 549 -3.20 16.98 57.23
C CYS A 549 -3.40 18.40 56.67
N TYR A 550 -3.65 18.50 55.37
CA TYR A 550 -4.12 19.73 54.71
C TYR A 550 -5.64 19.84 54.90
N ALA A 551 -6.07 20.50 55.97
CA ALA A 551 -7.47 20.54 56.38
C ALA A 551 -8.44 21.04 55.28
N GLY A 552 -8.09 22.08 54.53
CA GLY A 552 -8.93 22.60 53.43
C GLY A 552 -9.13 21.58 52.32
N GLN A 553 -8.07 20.85 51.97
CA GLN A 553 -8.14 19.80 50.94
C GLN A 553 -8.97 18.60 51.44
N LEU A 554 -8.85 18.19 52.70
CA LEU A 554 -9.71 17.12 53.24
C LEU A 554 -11.18 17.55 53.37
N ASN A 555 -11.45 18.79 53.76
CA ASN A 555 -12.81 19.32 53.73
C ASN A 555 -13.39 19.33 52.32
N GLN A 556 -12.57 19.61 51.30
CA GLN A 556 -12.98 19.47 49.91
C GLN A 556 -13.32 18.01 49.54
N VAL A 557 -12.55 17.03 50.06
CA VAL A 557 -12.88 15.61 49.90
C VAL A 557 -14.24 15.30 50.52
N PHE A 558 -14.48 15.71 51.77
CA PHE A 558 -15.76 15.49 52.46
C PHE A 558 -16.92 16.16 51.73
N MET A 559 -16.74 17.39 51.26
CA MET A 559 -17.76 18.14 50.52
C MET A 559 -18.14 17.43 49.21
N ASN A 560 -17.16 16.92 48.47
CA ASN A 560 -17.40 16.18 47.24
C ASN A 560 -18.12 14.84 47.48
N LEU A 561 -17.67 14.08 48.48
CA LEU A 561 -18.24 12.77 48.78
C LEU A 561 -19.65 12.87 49.38
N LEU A 562 -19.85 13.73 50.39
CA LEU A 562 -21.17 13.97 50.99
C LEU A 562 -22.13 14.63 49.98
N GLY A 563 -21.64 15.53 49.13
CA GLY A 563 -22.43 16.11 48.05
C GLY A 563 -22.92 15.05 47.05
N ASN A 564 -22.04 14.12 46.66
CA ASN A 564 -22.43 13.00 45.79
C ASN A 564 -23.38 12.01 46.47
N ALA A 565 -23.19 11.73 47.76
CA ALA A 565 -24.10 10.91 48.55
C ALA A 565 -25.51 11.54 48.60
N ILE A 566 -25.61 12.85 48.86
CA ILE A 566 -26.90 13.57 48.86
C ILE A 566 -27.56 13.49 47.48
N ASP A 567 -26.80 13.70 46.40
CA ASP A 567 -27.33 13.63 45.03
C ASP A 567 -27.82 12.22 44.67
N ALA A 568 -27.18 11.17 45.18
CA ALA A 568 -27.60 9.78 44.97
C ALA A 568 -28.89 9.40 45.72
N LEU A 569 -29.26 10.20 46.73
CA LEU A 569 -30.41 9.96 47.60
C LEU A 569 -31.68 10.70 47.15
N ASP A 570 -31.65 11.46 46.05
CA ASP A 570 -32.74 12.34 45.61
C ASP A 570 -34.09 11.60 45.40
N GLU A 571 -34.05 10.32 45.00
CA GLU A 571 -35.23 9.48 44.74
C GLU A 571 -35.35 8.26 45.68
N THR A 572 -34.57 8.21 46.76
CA THR A 572 -34.47 7.03 47.63
C THR A 572 -35.47 7.08 48.80
N PRO A 573 -36.26 6.02 49.05
CA PRO A 573 -37.12 5.96 50.24
C PRO A 573 -36.29 5.76 51.52
N ASN A 574 -36.56 6.53 52.57
CA ASN A 574 -35.79 6.56 53.83
C ASN A 574 -34.28 6.75 53.59
N PRO A 575 -33.86 7.93 53.11
CA PRO A 575 -32.47 8.19 52.75
C PRO A 575 -31.59 8.27 54.01
N ILE A 576 -30.51 7.49 54.02
CA ILE A 576 -29.56 7.39 55.14
C ILE A 576 -28.14 7.57 54.63
N ILE A 577 -27.38 8.42 55.33
CA ILE A 577 -25.93 8.52 55.20
C ILE A 577 -25.31 8.06 56.51
N THR A 578 -24.42 7.08 56.46
CA THR A 578 -23.66 6.60 57.62
C THR A 578 -22.21 7.05 57.50
N ILE A 579 -21.70 7.74 58.52
CA ILE A 579 -20.30 8.14 58.62
C ILE A 579 -19.69 7.38 59.79
N GLN A 580 -18.66 6.58 59.51
CA GLN A 580 -17.92 5.82 60.51
C GLN A 580 -16.46 6.25 60.49
N THR A 581 -15.87 6.44 61.66
CA THR A 581 -14.42 6.67 61.76
C THR A 581 -13.80 5.60 62.64
N GLU A 582 -12.66 5.06 62.22
CA GLU A 582 -11.92 4.03 62.95
C GLU A 582 -10.41 4.33 62.97
N LEU A 583 -9.74 4.03 64.08
CA LEU A 583 -8.28 4.05 64.16
C LEU A 583 -7.73 2.66 63.81
N ILE A 584 -7.02 2.56 62.70
CA ILE A 584 -6.38 1.32 62.27
C ILE A 584 -4.95 1.31 62.81
N SER A 585 -4.80 0.77 64.02
CA SER A 585 -3.50 0.40 64.58
C SER A 585 -3.05 -0.94 64.00
N ARG A 586 -1.84 -1.01 63.46
CA ARG A 586 -1.25 -2.32 63.11
C ARG A 586 -0.78 -3.00 64.40
N GLU A 587 -1.58 -3.94 64.90
CA GLU A 587 -1.14 -4.85 65.96
C GLU A 587 0.11 -5.63 65.51
N SER A 588 1.10 -5.68 66.41
CA SER A 588 2.36 -6.40 66.32
C SER A 588 2.15 -7.88 65.96
N GLY A 589 2.18 -8.21 64.66
CA GLY A 589 1.85 -9.56 64.20
C GLY A 589 2.40 -9.97 62.84
N SER A 590 3.55 -9.44 62.40
CA SER A 590 4.33 -10.08 61.33
C SER A 590 5.77 -9.59 61.36
N SER A 591 6.66 -10.46 61.81
CA SER A 591 8.11 -10.33 61.71
C SER A 591 8.54 -10.49 60.25
N ASP A 592 8.58 -9.38 59.50
CA ASP A 592 9.36 -9.31 58.27
C ASP A 592 10.15 -8.01 58.26
N LEU A 593 11.44 -8.13 58.59
CA LEU A 593 12.41 -7.05 58.72
C LEU A 593 12.87 -6.58 57.34
N SER A 594 12.02 -5.84 56.62
CA SER A 594 12.45 -5.15 55.38
C SER A 594 11.59 -3.98 54.92
N GLN A 595 10.66 -3.46 55.73
CA GLN A 595 9.96 -2.20 55.43
C GLN A 595 9.98 -1.25 56.64
N PRO A 596 10.26 0.05 56.43
CA PRO A 596 10.30 1.02 57.52
C PRO A 596 8.92 1.12 58.20
N CYS A 597 8.94 1.04 59.53
CA CYS A 597 7.77 1.11 60.40
C CYS A 597 7.06 2.44 60.21
N HIS A 598 5.78 2.43 59.81
CA HIS A 598 5.08 3.67 59.53
C HIS A 598 3.61 3.66 59.99
N ALA A 599 3.33 4.62 60.89
CA ALA A 599 2.09 5.31 61.30
C ALA A 599 0.76 4.52 61.40
N ASP A 600 0.06 4.71 62.53
CA ASP A 600 -1.37 4.45 62.65
C ASP A 600 -2.13 5.19 61.53
N ASN A 601 -3.18 4.57 60.99
CA ASN A 601 -4.02 5.19 59.96
C ASN A 601 -5.40 5.48 60.50
N VAL A 602 -5.94 6.66 60.18
CA VAL A 602 -7.35 6.96 60.38
C VAL A 602 -8.13 6.53 59.16
N ALA A 603 -9.17 5.73 59.35
CA ALA A 603 -10.11 5.38 58.30
C ALA A 603 -11.46 6.07 58.52
N ILE A 604 -12.01 6.63 57.44
CA ILE A 604 -13.28 7.34 57.39
C ILE A 604 -14.12 6.66 56.31
N ARG A 605 -15.26 6.10 56.70
CA ARG A 605 -16.22 5.45 55.82
C ARG A 605 -17.45 6.32 55.68
N ILE A 606 -17.80 6.67 54.45
CA ILE A 606 -19.03 7.40 54.13
C ILE A 606 -19.88 6.46 53.27
N ARG A 607 -21.01 6.01 53.80
CA ARG A 607 -21.93 5.09 53.14
C ARG A 607 -23.29 5.74 52.92
N ASP A 608 -23.79 5.71 51.70
CA ASP A 608 -25.17 6.04 51.35
C ASP A 608 -25.97 4.77 51.02
N ASN A 609 -27.30 4.85 51.14
CA ASN A 609 -28.23 3.79 50.69
C ASN A 609 -28.95 4.15 49.38
N GLY A 610 -28.32 4.97 48.53
CA GLY A 610 -28.91 5.49 47.30
C GLY A 610 -28.92 4.50 46.12
N SER A 611 -28.97 5.03 44.91
CA SER A 611 -29.10 4.25 43.67
C SER A 611 -27.90 3.34 43.35
N GLY A 612 -26.74 3.56 43.95
CA GLY A 612 -25.52 2.80 43.68
C GLY A 612 -24.99 2.98 42.25
N MET A 613 -24.00 2.19 41.87
CA MET A 613 -23.29 2.31 40.59
C MET A 613 -23.10 0.95 39.90
N THR A 614 -22.97 0.97 38.57
CA THR A 614 -22.51 -0.21 37.81
C THR A 614 -21.00 -0.37 37.91
N GLU A 615 -20.49 -1.59 37.68
CA GLU A 615 -19.05 -1.86 37.66
C GLU A 615 -18.32 -1.00 36.61
N THR A 616 -18.95 -0.73 35.45
CA THR A 616 -18.38 0.14 34.41
C THR A 616 -18.25 1.59 34.85
N THR A 617 -19.19 2.07 35.66
CA THR A 617 -19.16 3.41 36.27
C THR A 617 -18.09 3.45 37.36
N GLN A 618 -18.01 2.41 38.19
CA GLN A 618 -17.06 2.32 39.29
C GLN A 618 -15.60 2.37 38.81
N GLN A 619 -15.29 1.66 37.71
CA GLN A 619 -13.94 1.69 37.12
C GLN A 619 -13.54 3.08 36.56
N LYS A 620 -14.52 3.91 36.22
CA LYS A 620 -14.30 5.24 35.62
C LYS A 620 -14.50 6.39 36.61
N LEU A 621 -14.93 6.11 37.85
CA LEU A 621 -15.42 7.14 38.77
C LEU A 621 -14.33 8.15 39.18
N PHE A 622 -13.07 7.74 39.19
CA PHE A 622 -11.92 8.60 39.49
C PHE A 622 -11.28 9.23 38.24
N ASN A 623 -11.77 8.92 37.03
CA ASN A 623 -11.26 9.53 35.82
C ASN A 623 -11.67 11.01 35.75
N PRO A 624 -10.75 11.94 35.46
CA PRO A 624 -11.08 13.35 35.29
C PRO A 624 -12.18 13.56 34.25
N PHE A 625 -13.11 14.48 34.54
CA PHE A 625 -14.25 14.87 33.70
C PHE A 625 -15.35 13.81 33.52
N PHE A 626 -15.22 12.62 34.11
CA PHE A 626 -16.29 11.63 34.08
C PHE A 626 -17.43 12.04 35.01
N THR A 627 -18.66 12.12 34.49
CA THR A 627 -19.85 12.37 35.30
C THR A 627 -21.05 11.62 34.77
N THR A 628 -21.87 11.10 35.69
CA THR A 628 -23.19 10.51 35.40
C THR A 628 -24.32 11.53 35.45
N LYS A 629 -24.01 12.79 35.81
CA LYS A 629 -25.00 13.87 35.97
C LYS A 629 -25.29 14.55 34.61
N PRO A 630 -26.48 15.14 34.42
CA PRO A 630 -26.83 15.88 33.21
C PRO A 630 -25.86 17.04 32.92
N ILE A 631 -25.76 17.43 31.65
CA ILE A 631 -24.92 18.55 31.18
C ILE A 631 -25.23 19.80 32.02
N GLY A 632 -24.19 20.37 32.64
CA GLY A 632 -24.29 21.58 33.47
C GLY A 632 -24.52 21.35 34.97
N LYS A 633 -24.82 20.12 35.42
CA LYS A 633 -25.01 19.80 36.85
C LYS A 633 -23.80 19.11 37.53
N GLY A 634 -22.83 18.62 36.75
CA GLY A 634 -21.64 17.95 37.27
C GLY A 634 -20.39 18.37 36.51
N THR A 635 -19.32 18.72 37.23
CA THR A 635 -18.01 19.05 36.63
C THR A 635 -17.18 17.80 36.31
N GLY A 636 -17.55 16.64 36.86
CA GLY A 636 -16.81 15.39 36.71
C GLY A 636 -15.40 15.41 37.33
N LEU A 637 -15.06 16.45 38.10
CA LEU A 637 -13.74 16.59 38.73
C LEU A 637 -13.71 16.28 40.22
N GLY A 638 -14.87 16.28 40.91
CA GLY A 638 -14.89 16.18 42.36
C GLY A 638 -14.18 14.92 42.87
N LEU A 639 -14.49 13.76 42.30
CA LEU A 639 -13.91 12.48 42.71
C LEU A 639 -12.44 12.32 42.28
N SER A 640 -12.05 12.83 41.12
CA SER A 640 -10.65 12.80 40.68
C SER A 640 -9.77 13.70 41.56
N ILE A 641 -10.28 14.88 41.96
CA ILE A 641 -9.61 15.77 42.91
C ILE A 641 -9.53 15.10 44.30
N SER A 642 -10.61 14.46 44.75
CA SER A 642 -10.59 13.70 46.00
C SER A 642 -9.53 12.60 46.00
N TYR A 643 -9.35 11.90 44.87
CA TYR A 643 -8.31 10.89 44.71
C TYR A 643 -6.90 11.51 44.78
N GLN A 644 -6.65 12.61 44.04
CA GLN A 644 -5.36 13.34 44.10
C GLN A 644 -5.04 13.82 45.51
N ILE A 645 -6.02 14.38 46.23
CA ILE A 645 -5.83 14.86 47.59
C ILE A 645 -5.50 13.70 48.54
N VAL A 646 -6.29 12.63 48.53
CA VAL A 646 -6.08 11.52 49.48
C VAL A 646 -4.83 10.72 49.12
N VAL A 647 -4.68 10.30 47.87
CA VAL A 647 -3.63 9.36 47.46
C VAL A 647 -2.30 10.06 47.14
N GLU A 648 -2.32 11.16 46.39
CA GLU A 648 -1.07 11.82 45.96
C GLU A 648 -0.53 12.77 47.03
N LYS A 649 -1.39 13.58 47.67
CA LYS A 649 -0.95 14.56 48.68
C LYS A 649 -0.80 13.95 50.08
N HIS A 650 -1.81 13.21 50.55
CA HIS A 650 -1.81 12.65 51.91
C HIS A 650 -1.24 11.22 51.98
N ARG A 651 -0.85 10.63 50.84
CA ARG A 651 -0.36 9.23 50.75
C ARG A 651 -1.31 8.21 51.40
N GLY A 652 -2.59 8.52 51.35
CA GLY A 652 -3.68 7.72 51.85
C GLY A 652 -4.25 6.76 50.81
N ILE A 653 -5.39 6.19 51.13
CA ILE A 653 -6.13 5.27 50.26
C ILE A 653 -7.55 5.79 50.10
N LEU A 654 -8.04 5.92 48.87
CA LEU A 654 -9.43 6.19 48.56
C LEU A 654 -10.03 5.03 47.77
N LYS A 655 -10.99 4.33 48.35
CA LYS A 655 -11.69 3.20 47.72
C LYS A 655 -13.19 3.43 47.67
N CYS A 656 -13.84 2.90 46.65
CA CYS A 656 -15.29 2.91 46.52
C CYS A 656 -15.80 1.48 46.36
N SER A 657 -16.80 1.11 47.14
CA SER A 657 -17.56 -0.14 47.03
C SER A 657 -19.02 0.22 46.78
N SER A 658 -19.59 -0.15 45.64
CA SER A 658 -20.98 0.18 45.31
C SER A 658 -21.64 -0.97 44.56
N GLU A 659 -22.93 -1.17 44.81
CA GLU A 659 -23.76 -2.13 44.08
C GLU A 659 -25.07 -1.44 43.68
N LEU A 660 -25.53 -1.69 42.45
CA LEU A 660 -26.73 -1.06 41.91
C LEU A 660 -27.94 -1.33 42.81
N GLY A 661 -28.60 -0.27 43.26
CA GLY A 661 -29.77 -0.32 44.15
C GLY A 661 -29.47 -0.58 45.64
N LYS A 662 -28.19 -0.71 46.05
CA LYS A 662 -27.79 -0.87 47.47
C LYS A 662 -26.98 0.29 48.03
N GLY A 663 -26.73 1.33 47.23
CA GLY A 663 -25.95 2.50 47.59
C GLY A 663 -24.45 2.37 47.35
N SER A 664 -23.68 3.30 47.92
CA SER A 664 -22.23 3.37 47.75
C SER A 664 -21.52 3.60 49.09
N GLU A 665 -20.34 3.00 49.25
CA GLU A 665 -19.42 3.25 50.35
C GLU A 665 -18.10 3.79 49.81
N PHE A 666 -17.68 4.94 50.33
CA PHE A 666 -16.34 5.48 50.14
C PHE A 666 -15.51 5.29 51.41
N LEU A 667 -14.36 4.64 51.28
CA LEU A 667 -13.35 4.48 52.32
C LEU A 667 -12.19 5.42 52.03
N ILE A 668 -11.93 6.34 52.96
CA ILE A 668 -10.75 7.21 52.99
C ILE A 668 -9.84 6.69 54.11
N GLN A 669 -8.56 6.44 53.83
CA GLN A 669 -7.56 6.12 54.85
C GLN A 669 -6.43 7.13 54.77
N ILE A 670 -6.04 7.72 55.90
CA ILE A 670 -5.00 8.75 55.97
C ILE A 670 -4.06 8.42 57.13
N PRO A 671 -2.73 8.49 56.95
CA PRO A 671 -1.78 8.29 58.04
C PRO A 671 -1.86 9.41 59.08
N VAL A 672 -1.77 9.08 60.36
CA VAL A 672 -1.82 10.05 61.48
C VAL A 672 -0.63 11.02 61.43
N GLU A 673 0.56 10.50 61.11
CA GLU A 673 1.77 11.28 60.86
C GLU A 673 2.24 11.08 59.40
N PRO A 674 2.64 12.14 58.69
CA PRO A 674 3.14 12.02 57.33
C PRO A 674 4.42 11.17 57.31
N LEU A 675 4.49 10.26 56.34
CA LEU A 675 5.67 9.45 56.02
C LEU A 675 6.87 10.35 55.69
N VAL A 676 7.66 10.73 56.70
CA VAL A 676 8.91 11.47 56.52
C VAL A 676 9.85 10.59 55.70
N LYS A 677 10.20 11.04 54.50
CA LYS A 677 11.35 10.48 53.78
C LYS A 677 12.58 10.89 54.59
N ASN A 678 13.28 9.92 55.18
CA ASN A 678 14.73 10.08 55.34
C ASN A 678 15.30 10.23 53.93
N THR A 679 15.55 11.48 53.52
CA THR A 679 16.30 11.82 52.31
C THR A 679 17.75 11.41 52.43
#